data_AF-A0A2T7NEA1-F1
#
_entry.id   AF-A0A2T7NEA1-F1
#
_cell.length_a   1.000
_cell.length_b   1.000
_cell.length_c   1.000
_cell.angle_alpha   90.00
_cell.angle_beta   90.00
_cell.angle_gamma   90.00
#
_symmetry.space_group_name_H-M   'P 1'
#
loop_
_entity.id
_entity.type
_entity.pdbx_description
1 polymer ?
#
loop_
_entity_poly.entity_id
_entity_poly.type
_entity_poly.pdbx_seq_one_letter_code
_entity_poly.pdbx_strand_id
1 'polypeptide(L)'
;MKTIVVFVLLIMLETGLGQNLLDNPSFEGDLTGTWENNGFLMERVSVDKVDGNFALKASYRDRSLEGPLQVLYGLKTGARYELSVFVKVLNDLSGTLWQNIKVTMQYEFVNPTEIGYYVIANRGLCNTSMGWIKINGSMNAPERAFNWARLAIRGPDPGVDFLVDNAALYEVPENTNWLADSYTNIDTYRKSNVNINFTLPSGVSSSQFDVQTNPDFSNAVNAANVLVSSGLKVRGHNIIWDVADNIPDAVKALSGQELRDEVDKHVQYMCNLGLGKLAHWDVMNEMTHGLYYEEKLEDRNFTKNLFRQMKTCDNVTKLFFNDYQAVDIGGSTEEYYQMMLEYLNENVPVEGLGVQGHFQEYLAVDPTLILKRVDRLATLGIDVVMTEFDVQSPDHVQRADWIEDAMRAMFSHPAMKGIVYWSFWDQDTQNVNRELIQGTNVTIIEPGQRFFCLIKKEWTTNLTRNLGSDLNVFFRGFRGDYQVIIKRSGVPIQVESFSLGSSDMTVNIKVANKTTAANVPEDKDYVPRCVSHRGQKPLGLQSTSSTNMQLTCVNVESTPSGGNEDDVASVTCGTDRVMTGCTSYQNAMLWTRKGEQVTIENGVAVCKAYNGRNSSAGVTAAARCCKVSGLSCEFRVAGPSLTFGGAQAEALCSTNTLLIGCSSYSKYPDMNGAYANDTANSCVAEGGNPVSTNPAERSGSVAYSACCSCPDMSCTHVSSLPTTLGAGDYQGVTCPFNTSMVSCNYFAPNGRSGGARIVETNGVEECRAYMGDNLSAGSRGVIATATCCM
;
A
#
# COMPACT_ATOMS: atom_id res chain seq x y z
N MET A 1 31.81 -33.61 -1.32
CA MET A 1 31.72 -33.97 -2.75
C MET A 1 31.55 -35.49 -2.86
N LYS A 2 30.30 -35.97 -2.79
CA LYS A 2 29.87 -37.31 -3.22
C LYS A 2 28.43 -37.16 -3.68
N THR A 3 28.28 -36.94 -4.97
CA THR A 3 27.01 -36.90 -5.67
C THR A 3 26.40 -38.30 -5.61
N ILE A 4 25.42 -38.51 -4.74
CA ILE A 4 24.57 -39.69 -4.81
C ILE A 4 23.57 -39.40 -5.92
N VAL A 5 23.95 -39.81 -7.13
CA VAL A 5 23.02 -39.93 -8.26
C VAL A 5 22.14 -41.13 -7.92
N VAL A 6 20.93 -40.86 -7.43
CA VAL A 6 19.88 -41.88 -7.33
C VAL A 6 19.46 -42.18 -8.76
N PHE A 7 20.05 -43.24 -9.33
CA PHE A 7 19.50 -43.92 -10.48
C PHE A 7 18.11 -44.42 -10.07
N VAL A 8 17.06 -43.74 -10.52
CA VAL A 8 15.71 -44.31 -10.54
C VAL A 8 15.76 -45.46 -11.54
N LEU A 9 16.01 -46.65 -11.00
CA LEU A 9 15.87 -47.90 -11.69
C LEU A 9 14.36 -48.08 -11.94
N LEU A 10 13.87 -47.60 -13.08
CA LEU A 10 12.60 -48.08 -13.66
C LEU A 10 12.84 -49.55 -14.08
N ILE A 11 12.88 -50.44 -13.09
CA ILE A 11 12.61 -51.86 -13.34
C ILE A 11 11.13 -51.92 -13.68
N MET A 12 10.88 -52.45 -14.87
CA MET A 12 9.58 -52.68 -15.44
C MET A 12 8.69 -53.43 -14.45
N LEU A 13 7.60 -52.78 -14.04
CA LEU A 13 6.40 -53.40 -13.49
C LEU A 13 5.71 -54.20 -14.62
N GLU A 14 6.38 -55.24 -15.13
CA GLU A 14 5.77 -56.19 -16.07
C GLU A 14 4.94 -57.28 -15.35
N THR A 15 4.85 -57.24 -14.02
CA THR A 15 4.09 -58.21 -13.22
C THR A 15 2.72 -57.70 -12.73
N GLY A 16 2.32 -56.48 -13.10
CA GLY A 16 1.07 -55.87 -12.64
C GLY A 16 0.19 -55.21 -13.72
N LEU A 17 0.65 -55.14 -14.97
CA LEU A 17 -0.15 -54.63 -16.09
C LEU A 17 -1.01 -55.76 -16.66
N GLY A 18 -2.30 -55.51 -16.87
CA GLY A 18 -3.26 -56.49 -17.40
C GLY A 18 -2.94 -56.97 -18.82
N GLN A 19 -3.83 -57.79 -19.41
CA GLN A 19 -3.70 -58.21 -20.81
C GLN A 19 -3.66 -56.98 -21.74
N ASN A 20 -2.76 -56.97 -22.73
CA ASN A 20 -2.71 -55.93 -23.76
C ASN A 20 -4.06 -55.91 -24.51
N LEU A 21 -4.69 -54.74 -24.57
CA LEU A 21 -6.03 -54.56 -25.12
C LEU A 21 -6.05 -54.41 -26.64
N LEU A 22 -4.88 -54.36 -27.28
CA LEU A 22 -4.76 -54.34 -28.73
C LEU A 22 -4.64 -55.76 -29.30
N ASP A 23 -5.34 -56.03 -30.39
CA ASP A 23 -5.20 -57.27 -31.16
C ASP A 23 -3.98 -57.18 -32.11
N ASN A 24 -3.23 -58.27 -32.22
CA ASN A 24 -2.00 -58.34 -33.01
C ASN A 24 -1.03 -57.15 -32.78
N PRO A 25 -0.66 -56.85 -31.51
CA PRO A 25 0.07 -55.63 -31.14
C PRO A 25 1.49 -55.51 -31.70
N SER A 26 2.12 -56.65 -31.98
CA SER A 26 3.44 -56.79 -32.58
C SER A 26 3.39 -57.22 -34.06
N PHE A 27 2.20 -57.22 -34.67
CA PHE A 27 2.04 -57.45 -36.12
C PHE A 27 2.53 -58.81 -36.67
N GLU A 28 2.74 -59.80 -35.80
CA GLU A 28 3.19 -61.15 -36.15
C GLU A 28 2.11 -61.99 -36.88
N GLY A 29 0.84 -61.73 -36.59
CA GLY A 29 -0.33 -62.35 -37.24
C GLY A 29 -0.73 -61.68 -38.57
N ASP A 30 -1.74 -62.21 -39.25
CA ASP A 30 -2.33 -61.55 -40.43
C ASP A 30 -2.93 -60.19 -40.02
N LEU A 31 -2.69 -59.16 -40.85
CA LEU A 31 -3.24 -57.82 -40.62
C LEU A 31 -4.73 -57.76 -40.92
N THR A 32 -5.22 -58.65 -41.80
CA THR A 32 -6.63 -58.70 -42.19
C THR A 32 -7.51 -59.04 -40.98
N GLY A 33 -8.42 -58.13 -40.63
CA GLY A 33 -9.34 -58.31 -39.49
C GLY A 33 -8.74 -57.98 -38.12
N THR A 34 -7.46 -57.59 -38.04
CA THR A 34 -6.83 -57.12 -36.78
C THR A 34 -6.54 -55.62 -36.81
N TRP A 35 -6.05 -55.10 -37.94
CA TRP A 35 -5.84 -53.66 -38.16
C TRP A 35 -6.51 -53.23 -39.47
N GLU A 36 -7.10 -52.05 -39.49
CA GLU A 36 -7.78 -51.53 -40.69
C GLU A 36 -6.92 -50.47 -41.39
N ASN A 37 -6.85 -50.58 -42.72
CA ASN A 37 -6.17 -49.65 -43.60
C ASN A 37 -7.20 -48.85 -44.41
N ASN A 38 -7.72 -47.77 -43.81
CA ASN A 38 -8.77 -46.94 -44.39
C ASN A 38 -8.24 -46.05 -45.54
N GLY A 39 -7.94 -46.66 -46.70
CA GLY A 39 -7.57 -45.95 -47.94
C GLY A 39 -6.09 -45.98 -48.35
N PHE A 40 -5.21 -46.60 -47.54
CA PHE A 40 -3.77 -46.67 -47.79
C PHE A 40 -3.26 -48.13 -47.86
N LEU A 41 -2.04 -48.33 -48.37
CA LEU A 41 -1.44 -49.67 -48.41
C LEU A 41 -0.87 -50.02 -47.04
N MET A 42 -1.30 -51.15 -46.49
CA MET A 42 -0.82 -51.69 -45.24
C MET A 42 -0.23 -53.08 -45.49
N GLU A 43 1.06 -53.24 -45.20
CA GLU A 43 1.81 -54.47 -45.47
C GLU A 43 2.68 -54.87 -44.28
N ARG A 44 2.98 -56.15 -44.15
CA ARG A 44 3.96 -56.64 -43.16
C ARG A 44 5.35 -56.64 -43.78
N VAL A 45 6.32 -56.12 -43.04
CA VAL A 45 7.73 -56.13 -43.43
C VAL A 45 8.55 -56.89 -42.39
N SER A 46 9.48 -57.73 -42.84
CA SER A 46 10.31 -58.57 -41.95
C SER A 46 11.72 -58.02 -41.70
N VAL A 47 12.15 -57.03 -42.49
CA VAL A 47 13.54 -56.55 -42.46
C VAL A 47 13.79 -55.45 -41.43
N ASP A 48 12.79 -54.66 -41.08
CA ASP A 48 12.91 -53.48 -40.20
C ASP A 48 11.78 -53.50 -39.16
N LYS A 49 12.12 -53.80 -37.91
CA LYS A 49 11.22 -54.14 -36.81
C LYS A 49 11.88 -53.91 -35.45
N VAL A 50 11.08 -53.71 -34.42
CA VAL A 50 11.48 -53.51 -33.01
C VAL A 50 11.43 -54.82 -32.24
N ASP A 51 10.37 -55.59 -32.40
CA ASP A 51 10.15 -56.86 -31.71
C ASP A 51 9.62 -57.92 -32.71
N GLY A 52 9.77 -59.21 -32.38
CA GLY A 52 9.26 -60.29 -33.24
C GLY A 52 9.91 -60.41 -34.64
N ASN A 53 9.13 -60.88 -35.61
CA ASN A 53 9.52 -61.14 -37.00
C ASN A 53 8.99 -60.11 -38.00
N PHE A 54 7.94 -59.35 -37.65
CA PHE A 54 7.27 -58.44 -38.58
C PHE A 54 6.95 -57.09 -37.92
N ALA A 55 7.05 -56.02 -38.71
CA ALA A 55 6.43 -54.73 -38.39
C ALA A 55 5.37 -54.39 -39.45
N LEU A 56 4.44 -53.52 -39.09
CA LEU A 56 3.45 -52.99 -40.02
C LEU A 56 4.04 -51.77 -40.75
N LYS A 57 4.00 -51.78 -42.08
CA LYS A 57 4.32 -50.64 -42.93
C LYS A 57 3.04 -50.01 -43.50
N ALA A 58 2.93 -48.70 -43.33
CA ALA A 58 1.87 -47.89 -43.92
C ALA A 58 2.45 -47.00 -45.01
N SER A 59 1.98 -47.20 -46.25
CA SER A 59 2.44 -46.52 -47.46
C SER A 59 1.28 -46.00 -48.32
N TYR A 60 1.57 -45.14 -49.29
CA TYR A 60 0.59 -44.61 -50.25
C TYR A 60 -0.60 -43.88 -49.60
N ARG A 61 -0.33 -43.09 -48.56
CA ARG A 61 -1.32 -42.28 -47.85
C ARG A 61 -1.56 -40.93 -48.53
N ASP A 62 -2.82 -40.53 -48.67
CA ASP A 62 -3.23 -39.26 -49.27
C ASP A 62 -3.64 -38.18 -48.23
N ARG A 63 -3.87 -38.59 -46.97
CA ARG A 63 -4.27 -37.70 -45.87
C ARG A 63 -3.48 -37.97 -44.59
N SER A 64 -3.22 -36.92 -43.80
CA SER A 64 -2.55 -37.02 -42.49
C SER A 64 -3.39 -37.76 -41.44
N LEU A 65 -4.70 -37.89 -41.67
CA LEU A 65 -5.63 -38.62 -40.81
C LEU A 65 -5.61 -40.13 -41.05
N GLU A 66 -5.01 -40.60 -42.14
CA GLU A 66 -4.89 -42.02 -42.47
C GLU A 66 -3.77 -42.66 -41.66
N GLY A 67 -3.94 -43.93 -41.35
CA GLY A 67 -2.95 -44.74 -40.66
C GLY A 67 -3.61 -45.91 -39.96
N PRO A 68 -2.82 -46.85 -39.41
CA PRO A 68 -3.33 -48.07 -38.81
C PRO A 68 -4.28 -47.76 -37.68
N LEU A 69 -5.46 -48.36 -37.73
CA LEU A 69 -6.48 -48.22 -36.70
C LEU A 69 -7.08 -49.55 -36.29
N GLN A 70 -7.60 -49.61 -35.07
CA GLN A 70 -8.26 -50.78 -34.52
C GLN A 70 -9.45 -50.33 -33.65
N VAL A 71 -10.60 -50.99 -33.83
CA VAL A 71 -11.78 -50.78 -32.99
C VAL A 71 -11.66 -51.64 -31.73
N LEU A 72 -11.84 -51.01 -30.58
CA LEU A 72 -11.71 -51.58 -29.25
C LEU A 72 -13.09 -51.67 -28.60
N TYR A 73 -13.50 -52.89 -28.23
CA TYR A 73 -14.80 -53.16 -27.58
C TYR A 73 -14.69 -53.40 -26.06
N GLY A 74 -13.48 -53.40 -25.50
CA GLY A 74 -13.21 -53.76 -24.09
C GLY A 74 -12.89 -52.60 -23.15
N LEU A 75 -12.95 -51.35 -23.60
CA LEU A 75 -12.66 -50.20 -22.73
C LEU A 75 -13.83 -49.89 -21.80
N LYS A 76 -13.54 -49.66 -20.52
CA LYS A 76 -14.49 -49.30 -19.48
C LYS A 76 -14.57 -47.78 -19.36
N THR A 77 -15.77 -47.26 -19.12
CA THR A 77 -15.98 -45.84 -18.80
C THR A 77 -15.25 -45.46 -17.52
N GLY A 78 -14.62 -44.28 -17.49
CA GLY A 78 -13.90 -43.76 -16.31
C GLY A 78 -12.59 -44.48 -15.96
N ALA A 79 -12.28 -45.60 -16.61
CA ALA A 79 -11.04 -46.34 -16.37
C ALA A 79 -9.81 -45.61 -16.93
N ARG A 80 -8.65 -45.92 -16.35
CA ARG A 80 -7.36 -45.29 -16.67
C ARG A 80 -6.55 -46.23 -17.55
N TYR A 81 -5.89 -45.72 -18.58
CA TYR A 81 -5.14 -46.52 -19.53
C TYR A 81 -3.78 -45.91 -19.85
N GLU A 82 -2.78 -46.77 -20.03
CA GLU A 82 -1.46 -46.41 -20.54
C GLU A 82 -1.21 -47.04 -21.90
N LEU A 83 -0.66 -46.23 -22.81
CA LEU A 83 -0.32 -46.58 -24.18
C LEU A 83 1.19 -46.50 -24.38
N SER A 84 1.75 -47.45 -25.12
CA SER A 84 3.04 -47.29 -25.79
C SER A 84 3.03 -47.87 -27.20
N VAL A 85 3.71 -47.25 -28.15
CA VAL A 85 3.90 -47.81 -29.50
C VAL A 85 5.23 -47.33 -30.09
N PHE A 86 5.89 -48.16 -30.89
CA PHE A 86 7.06 -47.73 -31.65
C PHE A 86 6.67 -47.36 -33.07
N VAL A 87 7.22 -46.25 -33.56
CA VAL A 87 7.01 -45.77 -34.92
C VAL A 87 8.35 -45.40 -35.56
N LYS A 88 8.51 -45.60 -36.87
CA LYS A 88 9.68 -45.15 -37.63
C LYS A 88 9.27 -44.50 -38.93
N VAL A 89 9.75 -43.28 -39.19
CA VAL A 89 9.51 -42.55 -40.45
C VAL A 89 10.50 -43.06 -41.51
N LEU A 90 10.03 -43.34 -42.73
CA LEU A 90 10.84 -43.98 -43.79
C LEU A 90 11.33 -43.02 -44.88
N ASN A 91 10.68 -41.86 -45.06
CA ASN A 91 11.12 -40.84 -46.01
C ASN A 91 10.81 -39.43 -45.50
N ASP A 92 11.64 -38.46 -45.88
CA ASP A 92 11.41 -37.04 -45.62
C ASP A 92 10.82 -36.35 -46.86
N LEU A 93 9.94 -35.37 -46.67
CA LEU A 93 9.37 -34.57 -47.76
C LEU A 93 10.23 -33.33 -48.02
N SER A 94 10.48 -33.02 -49.29
CA SER A 94 11.18 -31.79 -49.67
C SER A 94 10.38 -30.55 -49.22
N GLY A 95 11.00 -29.69 -48.43
CA GLY A 95 10.38 -28.48 -47.86
C GLY A 95 9.74 -28.65 -46.48
N THR A 96 9.63 -29.89 -45.95
CA THR A 96 9.12 -30.15 -44.60
C THR A 96 10.23 -30.72 -43.71
N LEU A 97 10.67 -29.96 -42.71
CA LEU A 97 11.79 -30.35 -41.85
C LEU A 97 11.46 -31.49 -40.87
N TRP A 98 10.20 -31.59 -40.45
CA TRP A 98 9.77 -32.43 -39.34
C TRP A 98 8.36 -32.97 -39.55
N GLN A 99 8.16 -34.22 -39.16
CA GLN A 99 6.89 -34.90 -39.12
C GLN A 99 6.30 -34.91 -37.71
N ASN A 100 4.97 -35.05 -37.63
CA ASN A 100 4.28 -35.24 -36.37
C ASN A 100 3.47 -36.53 -36.40
N ILE A 101 3.64 -37.37 -35.39
CA ILE A 101 2.91 -38.62 -35.23
C ILE A 101 2.02 -38.49 -34.00
N LYS A 102 0.74 -38.80 -34.15
CA LYS A 102 -0.27 -38.77 -33.11
C LYS A 102 -0.86 -40.15 -32.93
N VAL A 103 -1.08 -40.55 -31.70
CA VAL A 103 -2.03 -41.63 -31.42
C VAL A 103 -3.31 -41.00 -30.92
N THR A 104 -4.39 -41.35 -31.58
CA THR A 104 -5.72 -40.77 -31.33
C THR A 104 -6.68 -41.86 -30.91
N MET A 105 -7.62 -41.50 -30.04
CA MET A 105 -8.74 -42.33 -29.65
C MET A 105 -10.03 -41.64 -30.08
N GLN A 106 -10.88 -42.38 -30.79
CA GLN A 106 -12.25 -41.97 -31.10
C GLN A 106 -13.21 -42.73 -30.20
N TYR A 107 -14.30 -42.09 -29.77
CA TYR A 107 -15.38 -42.76 -29.04
C TYR A 107 -16.71 -42.45 -29.71
N GLU A 108 -17.54 -43.46 -29.94
CA GLU A 108 -18.95 -43.25 -30.28
C GLU A 108 -19.78 -43.25 -29.00
N PHE A 109 -20.21 -42.08 -28.56
CA PHE A 109 -20.98 -41.94 -27.34
C PHE A 109 -22.41 -42.41 -27.52
N VAL A 110 -22.97 -42.97 -26.44
CA VAL A 110 -24.39 -43.31 -26.36
C VAL A 110 -25.16 -42.02 -26.03
N ASN A 111 -26.23 -41.73 -26.81
CA ASN A 111 -27.27 -40.73 -26.56
C ASN A 111 -26.81 -39.31 -26.12
N PRO A 112 -26.78 -38.30 -27.01
CA PRO A 112 -26.89 -38.42 -28.47
C PRO A 112 -25.70 -39.15 -29.07
N THR A 113 -25.92 -39.89 -30.16
CA THR A 113 -24.83 -40.53 -30.90
C THR A 113 -23.91 -39.46 -31.49
N GLU A 114 -22.70 -39.36 -30.95
CA GLU A 114 -21.69 -38.39 -31.32
C GLU A 114 -20.32 -39.05 -31.28
N ILE A 115 -19.45 -38.68 -32.24
CA ILE A 115 -18.06 -39.16 -32.28
C ILE A 115 -17.14 -38.13 -31.61
N GLY A 116 -16.59 -38.48 -30.45
CA GLY A 116 -15.52 -37.72 -29.80
C GLY A 116 -14.14 -38.08 -30.34
N TYR A 117 -13.24 -37.11 -30.42
CA TYR A 117 -11.87 -37.28 -30.92
C TYR A 117 -10.87 -36.79 -29.88
N TYR A 118 -9.94 -37.64 -29.48
CA TYR A 118 -8.95 -37.35 -28.45
C TYR A 118 -7.56 -37.71 -28.95
N VAL A 119 -6.57 -36.86 -28.68
CA VAL A 119 -5.16 -37.18 -28.90
C VAL A 119 -4.62 -37.71 -27.58
N ILE A 120 -4.21 -38.98 -27.56
CA ILE A 120 -3.76 -39.66 -26.34
C ILE A 120 -2.23 -39.73 -26.26
N ALA A 121 -1.55 -39.60 -27.40
CA ALA A 121 -0.12 -39.35 -27.47
C ALA A 121 0.21 -38.50 -28.70
N ASN A 122 1.23 -37.65 -28.61
CA ASN A 122 1.70 -36.81 -29.71
C ASN A 122 3.21 -36.70 -29.67
N ARG A 123 3.88 -37.06 -30.77
CA ARG A 123 5.32 -36.95 -30.95
C ARG A 123 5.62 -36.16 -32.21
N GLY A 124 5.95 -34.88 -32.03
CA GLY A 124 6.43 -33.99 -33.10
C GLY A 124 7.94 -34.11 -33.33
N LEU A 125 8.46 -33.36 -34.32
CA LEU A 125 9.89 -33.30 -34.64
C LEU A 125 10.49 -34.66 -35.10
N CYS A 126 9.70 -35.47 -35.79
CA CYS A 126 10.11 -36.78 -36.29
C CYS A 126 10.71 -36.67 -37.69
N ASN A 127 11.77 -37.40 -37.99
CA ASN A 127 12.31 -37.53 -39.35
C ASN A 127 13.02 -38.89 -39.52
N THR A 128 13.49 -39.18 -40.73
CA THR A 128 14.14 -40.48 -41.02
C THR A 128 15.38 -40.79 -40.16
N SER A 129 16.11 -39.76 -39.70
CA SER A 129 17.36 -39.94 -38.95
C SER A 129 17.15 -40.49 -37.53
N MET A 130 15.93 -40.39 -37.00
CA MET A 130 15.63 -40.84 -35.63
C MET A 130 15.49 -42.37 -35.50
N GLY A 131 15.33 -43.09 -36.61
CA GLY A 131 15.03 -44.52 -36.55
C GLY A 131 13.71 -44.81 -35.83
N TRP A 132 13.69 -45.88 -35.03
CA TRP A 132 12.54 -46.27 -34.22
C TRP A 132 12.38 -45.39 -32.99
N ILE A 133 11.22 -44.76 -32.85
CA ILE A 133 10.86 -43.89 -31.72
C ILE A 133 9.71 -44.49 -30.92
N LYS A 134 9.87 -44.54 -29.59
CA LYS A 134 8.78 -44.92 -28.68
C LYS A 134 7.87 -43.71 -28.44
N ILE A 135 6.58 -43.91 -28.63
CA ILE A 135 5.52 -42.94 -28.37
C ILE A 135 4.69 -43.49 -27.21
N ASN A 136 4.72 -42.80 -26.07
CA ASN A 136 3.94 -43.17 -24.88
C ASN A 136 2.83 -42.14 -24.64
N GLY A 137 1.73 -42.59 -24.06
CA GLY A 137 0.64 -41.74 -23.61
C GLY A 137 -0.13 -42.37 -22.47
N SER A 138 -0.94 -41.58 -21.77
CA SER A 138 -1.91 -42.06 -20.81
C SER A 138 -3.23 -41.34 -21.01
N MET A 139 -4.33 -42.01 -20.68
CA MET A 139 -5.66 -41.44 -20.83
C MET A 139 -6.60 -41.94 -19.73
N ASN A 140 -7.57 -41.10 -19.40
CA ASN A 140 -8.78 -41.55 -18.72
C ASN A 140 -9.85 -41.73 -19.79
N ALA A 141 -10.47 -42.90 -19.86
CA ALA A 141 -11.63 -43.10 -20.72
C ALA A 141 -12.77 -42.19 -20.22
N PRO A 142 -13.58 -41.64 -21.12
CA PRO A 142 -14.71 -40.80 -20.72
C PRO A 142 -15.63 -41.51 -19.73
N GLU A 143 -16.17 -40.75 -18.78
CA GLU A 143 -17.24 -41.21 -17.87
C GLU A 143 -18.55 -41.49 -18.65
N ARG A 144 -18.73 -40.81 -19.79
CA ARG A 144 -19.89 -40.98 -20.65
C ARG A 144 -19.82 -42.33 -21.37
N ALA A 145 -20.89 -43.11 -21.29
CA ALA A 145 -21.02 -44.39 -21.98
C ALA A 145 -20.79 -44.26 -23.50
N PHE A 146 -20.04 -45.21 -24.06
CA PHE A 146 -19.73 -45.29 -25.48
C PHE A 146 -19.91 -46.73 -26.00
N ASN A 147 -20.30 -46.87 -27.27
CA ASN A 147 -20.53 -48.18 -27.89
C ASN A 147 -19.21 -48.89 -28.24
N TRP A 148 -18.23 -48.11 -28.70
CA TRP A 148 -16.91 -48.57 -29.08
C TRP A 148 -15.92 -47.42 -28.97
N ALA A 149 -14.64 -47.77 -28.82
CA ALA A 149 -13.54 -46.86 -29.00
C ALA A 149 -12.70 -47.27 -30.20
N ARG A 150 -11.98 -46.35 -30.84
CA ARG A 150 -11.11 -46.68 -31.96
C ARG A 150 -9.78 -45.97 -31.79
N LEU A 151 -8.73 -46.76 -31.63
CA LEU A 151 -7.37 -46.26 -31.62
C LEU A 151 -6.88 -46.11 -33.05
N ALA A 152 -6.23 -44.99 -33.38
CA ALA A 152 -5.60 -44.78 -34.67
C ALA A 152 -4.26 -44.07 -34.51
N ILE A 153 -3.25 -44.60 -35.19
CA ILE A 153 -1.94 -43.96 -35.33
C ILE A 153 -2.02 -43.08 -36.58
N ARG A 154 -1.90 -41.77 -36.39
CA ARG A 154 -2.10 -40.72 -37.40
C ARG A 154 -0.88 -39.84 -37.52
N GLY A 155 -0.82 -39.05 -38.60
CA GLY A 155 0.44 -38.50 -39.06
C GLY A 155 1.37 -39.66 -39.48
N PRO A 156 2.55 -39.44 -40.06
CA PRO A 156 3.10 -38.19 -40.64
C PRO A 156 2.25 -37.62 -41.80
N ASP A 157 2.73 -36.55 -42.43
CA ASP A 157 2.07 -35.88 -43.56
C ASP A 157 1.83 -36.84 -44.76
N PRO A 158 0.86 -36.54 -45.65
CA PRO A 158 0.63 -37.34 -46.86
C PRO A 158 1.90 -37.55 -47.68
N GLY A 159 2.09 -38.76 -48.21
CA GLY A 159 3.32 -39.14 -48.94
C GLY A 159 4.53 -39.52 -48.07
N VAL A 160 4.38 -39.55 -46.74
CA VAL A 160 5.38 -40.12 -45.83
C VAL A 160 4.98 -41.52 -45.39
N ASP A 161 5.83 -42.48 -45.71
CA ASP A 161 5.70 -43.87 -45.27
C ASP A 161 6.27 -44.01 -43.85
N PHE A 162 5.65 -44.89 -43.06
CA PHE A 162 6.11 -45.16 -41.70
C PHE A 162 5.87 -46.61 -41.29
N LEU A 163 6.69 -47.10 -40.36
CA LEU A 163 6.54 -48.39 -39.72
C LEU A 163 5.94 -48.22 -38.33
N VAL A 164 5.19 -49.22 -37.89
CA VAL A 164 4.64 -49.35 -36.55
C VAL A 164 5.00 -50.72 -36.00
N ASP A 165 5.45 -50.77 -34.76
CA ASP A 165 5.74 -52.02 -34.06
C ASP A 165 5.47 -51.91 -32.54
N ASN A 166 5.28 -53.05 -31.89
CA ASN A 166 5.15 -53.23 -30.44
C ASN A 166 4.21 -52.21 -29.79
N ALA A 167 2.95 -52.20 -30.26
CA ALA A 167 1.89 -51.37 -29.72
C ALA A 167 1.27 -52.02 -28.47
N ALA A 168 1.02 -51.23 -27.42
CA ALA A 168 0.43 -51.73 -26.20
C ALA A 168 -0.51 -50.73 -25.58
N LEU A 169 -1.66 -51.22 -25.11
CA LEU A 169 -2.63 -50.47 -24.33
C LEU A 169 -3.05 -51.30 -23.12
N TYR A 170 -2.78 -50.81 -21.92
CA TYR A 170 -3.06 -51.50 -20.66
C TYR A 170 -3.99 -50.66 -19.78
N GLU A 171 -4.91 -51.31 -19.05
CA GLU A 171 -5.68 -50.67 -17.98
C GLU A 171 -4.81 -50.49 -16.73
N VAL A 172 -4.79 -49.28 -16.17
CA VAL A 172 -4.14 -48.96 -14.90
C VAL A 172 -5.16 -49.14 -13.79
N PRO A 173 -5.01 -50.16 -12.91
CA PRO A 173 -5.96 -50.41 -11.84
C PRO A 173 -5.98 -49.26 -10.83
N GLU A 174 -7.16 -48.99 -10.26
CA GLU A 174 -7.30 -48.00 -9.20
C GLU A 174 -6.65 -48.50 -7.90
N ASN A 175 -5.78 -47.68 -7.30
CA ASN A 175 -5.37 -47.91 -5.92
C ASN A 175 -6.45 -47.37 -4.98
N THR A 176 -7.32 -48.24 -4.47
CA THR A 176 -8.39 -47.86 -3.53
C THR A 176 -7.87 -47.52 -2.13
N ASN A 177 -6.62 -47.85 -1.80
CA ASN A 177 -5.99 -47.60 -0.49
C ASN A 177 -5.03 -46.40 -0.50
N TRP A 178 -4.96 -45.63 -1.59
CA TRP A 178 -3.94 -44.58 -1.76
C TRP A 178 -3.89 -43.57 -0.61
N LEU A 179 -5.04 -43.25 0.01
CA LEU A 179 -5.12 -42.32 1.13
C LEU A 179 -4.46 -42.90 2.39
N ALA A 180 -4.73 -44.18 2.71
CA ALA A 180 -4.11 -44.88 3.83
C ALA A 180 -2.60 -45.10 3.60
N ASP A 181 -2.20 -45.45 2.37
CA ASP A 181 -0.80 -45.57 1.98
C ASP A 181 -0.07 -44.22 2.09
N SER A 182 -0.75 -43.12 1.73
CA SER A 182 -0.20 -41.78 1.84
C SER A 182 0.04 -41.37 3.29
N TYR A 183 -0.90 -41.66 4.20
CA TYR A 183 -0.67 -41.44 5.63
C TYR A 183 0.51 -42.24 6.16
N THR A 184 0.61 -43.51 5.78
CA THR A 184 1.75 -44.38 6.16
C THR A 184 3.08 -43.82 5.63
N ASN A 185 3.09 -43.35 4.38
CA ASN A 185 4.27 -42.76 3.75
C ASN A 185 4.65 -41.40 4.37
N ILE A 186 3.67 -40.58 4.75
CA ILE A 186 3.92 -39.34 5.49
C ILE A 186 4.54 -39.68 6.84
N ASP A 187 3.99 -40.64 7.57
CA ASP A 187 4.52 -41.02 8.87
C ASP A 187 5.94 -41.60 8.78
N THR A 188 6.18 -42.41 7.74
CA THR A 188 7.47 -43.08 7.54
C THR A 188 8.56 -42.15 6.98
N TYR A 189 8.22 -41.31 5.99
CA TYR A 189 9.22 -40.55 5.22
C TYR A 189 9.25 -39.06 5.55
N ARG A 190 8.22 -38.52 6.23
CA ARG A 190 8.15 -37.09 6.58
C ARG A 190 8.28 -36.83 8.07
N LYS A 191 8.21 -37.86 8.93
CA LYS A 191 8.48 -37.74 10.37
C LYS A 191 9.79 -38.43 10.72
N SER A 192 10.33 -38.08 11.88
CA SER A 192 11.53 -38.70 12.45
C SER A 192 11.40 -38.74 13.96
N ASN A 193 11.95 -39.78 14.59
CA ASN A 193 11.89 -39.95 16.03
C ASN A 193 12.88 -39.00 16.71
N VAL A 194 12.42 -38.29 17.74
CA VAL A 194 13.26 -37.46 18.62
C VAL A 194 13.26 -38.11 20.01
N ASN A 195 14.45 -38.41 20.53
CA ASN A 195 14.61 -38.90 21.90
C ASN A 195 15.14 -37.76 22.78
N ILE A 196 14.34 -37.36 23.78
CA ILE A 196 14.72 -36.32 24.76
C ILE A 196 14.91 -37.00 26.11
N ASN A 197 16.12 -36.93 26.66
CA ASN A 197 16.46 -37.52 27.95
C ASN A 197 16.49 -36.44 29.04
N PHE A 198 15.84 -36.71 30.17
CA PHE A 198 15.79 -35.81 31.32
C PHE A 198 16.62 -36.38 32.48
N THR A 199 17.28 -35.51 33.24
CA THR A 199 17.97 -35.88 34.50
C THR A 199 17.36 -35.07 35.64
N LEU A 200 16.88 -35.75 36.69
CA LEU A 200 16.24 -35.11 37.84
C LEU A 200 17.21 -34.93 39.00
N PRO A 201 17.09 -33.85 39.81
CA PRO A 201 17.79 -33.72 41.08
C PRO A 201 17.41 -34.85 42.06
N SER A 202 18.34 -35.21 42.97
CA SER A 202 18.10 -36.26 43.96
C SER A 202 16.92 -35.92 44.88
N GLY A 203 15.98 -36.86 45.05
CA GLY A 203 14.80 -36.71 45.91
C GLY A 203 13.56 -36.11 45.24
N VAL A 204 13.62 -35.77 43.95
CA VAL A 204 12.48 -35.21 43.21
C VAL A 204 11.83 -36.29 42.34
N SER A 205 10.52 -36.49 42.49
CA SER A 205 9.77 -37.52 41.75
C SER A 205 9.47 -37.06 40.32
N SER A 206 9.66 -37.94 39.35
CA SER A 206 9.28 -37.67 37.95
C SER A 206 7.78 -37.42 37.78
N SER A 207 6.94 -37.97 38.66
CA SER A 207 5.48 -37.77 38.66
C SER A 207 5.05 -36.33 38.96
N GLN A 208 6.00 -35.43 39.25
CA GLN A 208 5.76 -34.01 39.48
C GLN A 208 5.96 -33.17 38.22
N PHE A 209 6.40 -33.77 37.11
CA PHE A 209 6.75 -33.07 35.88
C PHE A 209 5.97 -33.59 34.69
N ASP A 210 5.26 -32.69 34.01
CA ASP A 210 4.69 -32.93 32.70
C ASP A 210 5.61 -32.34 31.63
N VAL A 211 5.85 -33.08 30.54
CA VAL A 211 6.65 -32.63 29.40
C VAL A 211 5.70 -32.27 28.26
N GLN A 212 5.64 -31.00 27.90
CA GLN A 212 4.87 -30.50 26.76
C GLN A 212 5.83 -29.97 25.68
N THR A 213 5.57 -30.33 24.43
CA THR A 213 6.22 -29.70 23.26
C THR A 213 5.28 -28.63 22.71
N ASN A 214 5.75 -27.40 22.61
CA ASN A 214 5.01 -26.28 22.03
C ASN A 214 5.70 -25.79 20.75
N PRO A 215 4.99 -25.06 19.87
CA PRO A 215 5.63 -24.32 18.78
C PRO A 215 6.77 -23.44 19.30
N ASP A 216 7.80 -23.24 18.48
CA ASP A 216 8.91 -22.37 18.84
C ASP A 216 8.51 -20.89 18.64
N PHE A 217 8.24 -20.21 19.76
CA PHE A 217 7.95 -18.77 19.79
C PHE A 217 9.20 -17.91 19.96
N SER A 218 10.40 -18.48 19.89
CA SER A 218 11.68 -17.78 20.15
C SER A 218 11.83 -16.51 19.31
N ASN A 219 11.43 -16.54 18.04
CA ASN A 219 11.51 -15.37 17.16
C ASN A 219 10.65 -14.19 17.67
N ALA A 220 9.39 -14.45 18.03
CA ALA A 220 8.49 -13.42 18.55
C ALA A 220 8.97 -12.89 19.92
N VAL A 221 9.44 -13.78 20.80
CA VAL A 221 10.00 -13.41 22.11
C VAL A 221 11.26 -12.57 21.96
N ASN A 222 12.16 -12.96 21.05
CA ASN A 222 13.38 -12.21 20.77
C ASN A 222 13.06 -10.82 20.22
N ALA A 223 12.12 -10.72 19.28
CA ALA A 223 11.65 -9.43 18.76
C ALA A 223 11.09 -8.53 19.88
N ALA A 224 10.20 -9.08 20.74
CA ALA A 224 9.66 -8.35 21.88
C ALA A 224 10.76 -7.87 22.84
N ASN A 225 11.75 -8.70 23.13
CA ASN A 225 12.89 -8.32 23.98
C ASN A 225 13.71 -7.17 23.37
N VAL A 226 13.96 -7.18 22.06
CA VAL A 226 14.65 -6.08 21.37
C VAL A 226 13.87 -4.78 21.50
N LEU A 227 12.56 -4.81 21.24
CA LEU A 227 11.68 -3.64 21.35
C LEU A 227 11.65 -3.08 22.78
N VAL A 228 11.44 -3.95 23.78
CA VAL A 228 11.41 -3.55 25.19
C VAL A 228 12.76 -2.97 25.64
N SER A 229 13.88 -3.58 25.24
CA SER A 229 15.22 -3.06 25.56
C SER A 229 15.51 -1.69 24.93
N SER A 230 14.77 -1.34 23.87
CA SER A 230 14.81 -0.04 23.21
C SER A 230 13.81 0.97 23.80
N GLY A 231 13.15 0.63 24.90
CA GLY A 231 12.15 1.48 25.56
C GLY A 231 10.77 1.48 24.89
N LEU A 232 10.51 0.58 23.94
CA LEU A 232 9.23 0.49 23.23
C LEU A 232 8.27 -0.44 23.99
N LYS A 233 6.98 -0.10 23.91
CA LYS A 233 5.89 -0.94 24.43
C LYS A 233 5.47 -1.94 23.36
N VAL A 234 5.15 -3.17 23.76
CA VAL A 234 4.75 -4.25 22.86
C VAL A 234 3.30 -4.65 23.16
N ARG A 235 2.52 -4.93 22.12
CA ARG A 235 1.17 -5.52 22.21
C ARG A 235 1.25 -6.98 21.77
N GLY A 236 0.76 -7.90 22.59
CA GLY A 236 0.59 -9.30 22.19
C GLY A 236 -0.67 -9.45 21.37
N HIS A 237 -0.55 -9.90 20.13
CA HIS A 237 -1.65 -10.11 19.21
C HIS A 237 -1.48 -11.49 18.55
N ASN A 238 -2.36 -12.47 18.80
CA ASN A 238 -3.45 -12.52 19.78
C ASN A 238 -3.41 -13.84 20.57
N ILE A 239 -4.25 -14.00 21.60
CA ILE A 239 -4.40 -15.28 22.32
C ILE A 239 -5.30 -16.24 21.53
N ILE A 240 -6.48 -15.78 21.12
CA ILE A 240 -7.34 -16.52 20.19
C ILE A 240 -7.97 -15.59 19.15
N TRP A 241 -8.30 -16.16 17.99
CA TRP A 241 -8.96 -15.49 16.88
C TRP A 241 -10.17 -16.30 16.44
N ASP A 242 -11.37 -15.69 16.50
CA ASP A 242 -12.63 -16.44 16.37
C ASP A 242 -13.07 -16.71 14.92
N VAL A 243 -12.43 -16.05 13.93
CA VAL A 243 -12.69 -16.29 12.51
C VAL A 243 -12.00 -17.59 12.07
N ALA A 244 -12.80 -18.58 11.69
CA ALA A 244 -12.35 -19.96 11.43
C ALA A 244 -11.22 -20.10 10.39
N ASP A 245 -11.13 -19.19 9.42
CA ASP A 245 -10.08 -19.18 8.40
C ASP A 245 -8.68 -18.89 8.99
N ASN A 246 -8.63 -18.25 10.15
CA ASN A 246 -7.39 -17.93 10.86
C ASN A 246 -7.01 -18.99 11.92
N ILE A 247 -7.80 -20.06 12.05
CA ILE A 247 -7.58 -21.13 13.02
C ILE A 247 -6.84 -22.30 12.35
N PRO A 248 -5.71 -22.77 12.91
CA PRO A 248 -4.98 -23.90 12.37
C PRO A 248 -5.85 -25.16 12.22
N ASP A 249 -5.67 -25.91 11.12
CA ASP A 249 -6.45 -27.12 10.84
C ASP A 249 -6.38 -28.17 11.96
N ALA A 250 -5.21 -28.29 12.61
CA ALA A 250 -5.04 -29.19 13.74
C ALA A 250 -5.93 -28.82 14.95
N VAL A 251 -6.14 -27.53 15.20
CA VAL A 251 -7.04 -27.04 16.25
C VAL A 251 -8.50 -27.27 15.82
N LYS A 252 -8.82 -27.04 14.55
CA LYS A 252 -10.17 -27.26 14.02
C LYS A 252 -10.63 -28.72 14.12
N ALA A 253 -9.68 -29.66 14.02
CA ALA A 253 -9.90 -31.09 14.11
C ALA A 253 -10.19 -31.60 15.54
N LEU A 254 -9.88 -30.84 16.58
CA LEU A 254 -10.12 -31.24 17.98
C LEU A 254 -11.62 -31.37 18.27
N SER A 255 -11.99 -32.30 19.16
CA SER A 255 -13.33 -32.33 19.76
C SER A 255 -13.50 -31.20 20.78
N GLY A 256 -14.74 -30.95 21.25
CA GLY A 256 -15.01 -29.85 22.19
C GLY A 256 -14.19 -29.95 23.49
N GLN A 257 -14.05 -31.15 24.09
CA GLN A 257 -13.24 -31.29 25.30
C GLN A 257 -11.73 -31.17 25.01
N GLU A 258 -11.24 -31.77 23.92
CA GLU A 258 -9.83 -31.66 23.54
C GLU A 258 -9.45 -30.20 23.23
N LEU A 259 -10.34 -29.45 22.57
CA LEU A 259 -10.15 -28.03 22.31
C LEU A 259 -10.09 -27.23 23.61
N ARG A 260 -10.98 -27.51 24.57
CA ARG A 260 -10.98 -26.84 25.87
C ARG A 260 -9.65 -27.08 26.61
N ASP A 261 -9.21 -28.33 26.67
CA ASP A 261 -7.95 -28.70 27.32
C ASP A 261 -6.74 -28.08 26.62
N GLU A 262 -6.77 -27.98 25.29
CA GLU A 262 -5.67 -27.38 24.51
C GLU A 262 -5.63 -25.85 24.67
N VAL A 263 -6.78 -25.18 24.66
CA VAL A 263 -6.86 -23.73 24.94
C VAL A 263 -6.35 -23.43 26.35
N ASP A 264 -6.75 -24.19 27.37
CA ASP A 264 -6.30 -23.99 28.74
C ASP A 264 -4.77 -24.08 28.86
N LYS A 265 -4.16 -25.08 28.19
CA LYS A 265 -2.69 -25.20 28.12
C LYS A 265 -2.05 -24.05 27.36
N HIS A 266 -2.63 -23.67 26.22
CA HIS A 266 -2.14 -22.58 25.39
C HIS A 266 -2.12 -21.26 26.18
N VAL A 267 -3.21 -20.94 26.88
CA VAL A 267 -3.35 -19.75 27.71
C VAL A 267 -2.30 -19.70 28.81
N GLN A 268 -2.12 -20.80 29.56
CA GLN A 268 -1.10 -20.87 30.61
C GLN A 268 0.31 -20.67 30.05
N TYR A 269 0.60 -21.28 28.89
CA TYR A 269 1.90 -21.17 28.25
C TYR A 269 2.17 -19.74 27.74
N MET A 270 1.22 -19.15 27.00
CA MET A 270 1.36 -17.81 26.41
C MET A 270 1.41 -16.71 27.46
N CYS A 271 0.62 -16.83 28.53
CA CYS A 271 0.68 -15.91 29.64
C CYS A 271 2.08 -15.88 30.27
N ASN A 272 2.66 -17.04 30.60
CA ASN A 272 4.01 -17.12 31.17
C ASN A 272 5.08 -16.55 30.21
N LEU A 273 4.89 -16.74 28.91
CA LEU A 273 5.78 -16.20 27.89
C LEU A 273 5.71 -14.67 27.82
N GLY A 274 4.49 -14.11 27.88
CA GLY A 274 4.22 -12.67 27.78
C GLY A 274 4.47 -11.86 29.06
N LEU A 275 4.46 -12.51 30.23
CA LEU A 275 4.62 -11.84 31.54
C LEU A 275 5.84 -10.91 31.55
N GLY A 276 5.58 -9.66 31.94
CA GLY A 276 6.57 -8.58 32.08
C GLY A 276 7.09 -7.98 30.77
N LYS A 277 6.58 -8.42 29.61
CA LYS A 277 7.06 -7.97 28.29
C LYS A 277 6.04 -7.13 27.52
N LEU A 278 4.77 -7.25 27.88
CA LEU A 278 3.66 -6.71 27.10
C LEU A 278 2.95 -5.60 27.86
N ALA A 279 2.54 -4.56 27.13
CA ALA A 279 1.68 -3.51 27.66
C ALA A 279 0.20 -3.89 27.52
N HIS A 280 -0.18 -4.51 26.39
CA HIS A 280 -1.53 -4.98 26.10
C HIS A 280 -1.50 -6.42 25.56
N TRP A 281 -2.60 -7.14 25.77
CA TRP A 281 -2.93 -8.42 25.13
C TRP A 281 -4.26 -8.31 24.41
N ASP A 282 -4.29 -8.64 23.12
CA ASP A 282 -5.55 -8.96 22.43
C ASP A 282 -5.91 -10.40 22.79
N VAL A 283 -6.81 -10.53 23.77
CA VAL A 283 -7.22 -11.84 24.29
C VAL A 283 -8.16 -12.52 23.29
N MET A 284 -9.09 -11.75 22.73
CA MET A 284 -10.04 -12.23 21.72
C MET A 284 -10.03 -11.29 20.52
N ASN A 285 -9.81 -11.87 19.34
CA ASN A 285 -9.82 -11.17 18.06
C ASN A 285 -11.07 -11.54 17.23
N GLU A 286 -11.80 -10.52 16.78
CA GLU A 286 -12.86 -10.59 15.75
C GLU A 286 -14.09 -11.45 16.11
N MET A 287 -14.48 -11.41 17.38
CA MET A 287 -15.66 -12.15 17.87
C MET A 287 -16.98 -11.57 17.31
N THR A 288 -17.01 -10.32 16.83
CA THR A 288 -18.22 -9.81 16.15
C THR A 288 -18.42 -10.38 14.74
N HIS A 289 -17.44 -11.15 14.23
CA HIS A 289 -17.48 -11.74 12.87
C HIS A 289 -17.29 -13.26 12.85
N GLY A 290 -16.82 -13.84 13.96
CA GLY A 290 -16.72 -15.28 14.16
C GLY A 290 -17.15 -15.66 15.58
N LEU A 291 -17.71 -16.86 15.73
CA LEU A 291 -18.10 -17.45 17.02
C LEU A 291 -17.58 -18.88 17.17
N TYR A 292 -16.48 -19.20 16.48
CA TYR A 292 -15.96 -20.56 16.36
C TYR A 292 -15.80 -21.24 17.73
N TYR A 293 -15.12 -20.59 18.69
CA TYR A 293 -14.84 -21.23 19.97
C TYR A 293 -16.10 -21.44 20.80
N GLU A 294 -17.02 -20.48 20.84
CA GLU A 294 -18.28 -20.65 21.59
C GLU A 294 -19.16 -21.75 21.00
N GLU A 295 -19.26 -21.82 19.66
CA GLU A 295 -20.03 -22.86 18.96
C GLU A 295 -19.40 -24.24 19.13
N LYS A 296 -18.08 -24.35 18.94
CA LYS A 296 -17.36 -25.63 19.01
C LYS A 296 -17.32 -26.21 20.41
N LEU A 297 -17.29 -25.35 21.43
CA LEU A 297 -17.29 -25.74 22.85
C LEU A 297 -18.68 -25.84 23.46
N GLU A 298 -19.72 -25.42 22.72
CA GLU A 298 -21.11 -25.29 23.17
C GLU A 298 -21.23 -24.47 24.47
N ASP A 299 -20.44 -23.40 24.59
CA ASP A 299 -20.27 -22.62 25.82
C ASP A 299 -20.23 -21.11 25.54
N ARG A 300 -21.38 -20.46 25.74
CA ARG A 300 -21.58 -19.00 25.57
C ARG A 300 -20.83 -18.12 26.57
N ASN A 301 -20.20 -18.72 27.59
CA ASN A 301 -19.42 -17.97 28.57
C ASN A 301 -17.92 -18.26 28.43
N PHE A 302 -17.52 -19.04 27.41
CA PHE A 302 -16.14 -19.41 27.19
C PHE A 302 -15.24 -18.17 27.13
N THR A 303 -15.54 -17.20 26.27
CA THR A 303 -14.70 -16.00 26.11
C THR A 303 -14.69 -15.15 27.38
N LYS A 304 -15.83 -14.99 28.06
CA LYS A 304 -15.90 -14.31 29.36
C LYS A 304 -14.98 -14.96 30.41
N ASN A 305 -14.95 -16.29 30.44
CA ASN A 305 -14.09 -17.05 31.35
C ASN A 305 -12.62 -17.00 30.94
N LEU A 306 -12.32 -16.98 29.65
CA LEU A 306 -10.97 -16.79 29.12
C LEU A 306 -10.35 -15.47 29.62
N PHE A 307 -11.09 -14.36 29.58
CA PHE A 307 -10.61 -13.09 30.13
C PHE A 307 -10.33 -13.19 31.64
N ARG A 308 -11.19 -13.87 32.41
CA ARG A 308 -10.98 -14.10 33.86
C ARG A 308 -9.74 -14.95 34.12
N GLN A 309 -9.50 -15.97 33.31
CA GLN A 309 -8.32 -16.84 33.37
C GLN A 309 -7.04 -16.06 33.03
N MET A 310 -7.06 -15.30 31.93
CA MET A 310 -5.94 -14.43 31.53
C MET A 310 -5.61 -13.43 32.63
N LYS A 311 -6.60 -12.77 33.24
CA LYS A 311 -6.35 -11.79 34.32
C LYS A 311 -5.81 -12.43 35.60
N THR A 312 -6.17 -13.68 35.85
CA THR A 312 -5.62 -14.45 36.98
C THR A 312 -4.14 -14.78 36.74
N CYS A 313 -3.77 -15.07 35.49
CA CYS A 313 -2.41 -15.41 35.13
C CYS A 313 -1.49 -14.20 34.97
N ASP A 314 -1.97 -13.13 34.31
CA ASP A 314 -1.27 -11.85 34.14
C ASP A 314 -2.18 -10.70 34.61
N ASN A 315 -1.93 -10.24 35.84
CA ASN A 315 -2.70 -9.15 36.43
C ASN A 315 -2.19 -7.75 36.06
N VAL A 316 -1.05 -7.64 35.36
CA VAL A 316 -0.39 -6.36 35.03
C VAL A 316 -0.74 -5.92 33.61
N THR A 317 -0.66 -6.82 32.64
CA THR A 317 -0.95 -6.50 31.23
C THR A 317 -2.43 -6.18 31.06
N LYS A 318 -2.75 -5.13 30.30
CA LYS A 318 -4.15 -4.78 30.02
C LYS A 318 -4.74 -5.73 28.99
N LEU A 319 -5.94 -6.25 29.27
CA LEU A 319 -6.63 -7.19 28.39
C LEU A 319 -7.59 -6.47 27.44
N PHE A 320 -7.48 -6.75 26.15
CA PHE A 320 -8.26 -6.13 25.08
C PHE A 320 -9.12 -7.16 24.35
N PHE A 321 -10.33 -6.74 23.99
CA PHE A 321 -10.98 -7.25 22.77
C PHE A 321 -10.44 -6.47 21.59
N ASN A 322 -10.26 -7.10 20.44
CA ASN A 322 -9.80 -6.44 19.22
C ASN A 322 -10.68 -6.82 18.04
N ASP A 323 -11.21 -5.83 17.33
CA ASP A 323 -12.21 -6.10 16.29
C ASP A 323 -12.14 -5.09 15.13
N TYR A 324 -12.41 -5.57 13.91
CA TYR A 324 -12.49 -4.74 12.69
C TYR A 324 -13.90 -4.18 12.52
N GLN A 325 -14.08 -3.23 11.61
CA GLN A 325 -15.39 -2.58 11.39
C GLN A 325 -15.93 -1.73 12.54
N ALA A 326 -15.29 -1.77 13.71
CA ALA A 326 -15.69 -1.12 14.95
C ALA A 326 -15.87 0.40 14.82
N VAL A 327 -15.16 1.05 13.89
CA VAL A 327 -15.16 2.52 13.71
C VAL A 327 -15.36 2.97 12.26
N ASP A 328 -15.42 2.03 11.31
CA ASP A 328 -15.68 2.27 9.89
C ASP A 328 -17.10 1.84 9.45
N ILE A 329 -17.78 0.94 10.16
CA ILE A 329 -19.19 0.55 9.90
C ILE A 329 -20.06 0.73 11.14
N GLY A 330 -21.09 1.58 11.05
CA GLY A 330 -21.94 1.92 12.19
C GLY A 330 -22.74 0.75 12.79
N GLY A 331 -23.12 -0.25 11.98
CA GLY A 331 -23.78 -1.47 12.47
C GLY A 331 -22.85 -2.28 13.37
N SER A 332 -21.63 -2.55 12.91
CA SER A 332 -20.59 -3.25 13.66
C SER A 332 -20.15 -2.48 14.91
N THR A 333 -20.10 -1.15 14.86
CA THR A 333 -19.88 -0.32 16.06
C THR A 333 -20.92 -0.63 17.15
N GLU A 334 -22.20 -0.72 16.79
CA GLU A 334 -23.27 -0.95 17.77
C GLU A 334 -23.26 -2.39 18.29
N GLU A 335 -22.97 -3.37 17.44
CA GLU A 335 -22.79 -4.77 17.85
C GLU A 335 -21.66 -4.94 18.85
N TYR A 336 -20.48 -4.39 18.53
CA TYR A 336 -19.33 -4.40 19.44
C TYR A 336 -19.65 -3.68 20.74
N TYR A 337 -20.33 -2.53 20.68
CA TYR A 337 -20.78 -1.80 21.86
C TYR A 337 -21.67 -2.66 22.78
N GLN A 338 -22.72 -3.31 22.22
CA GLN A 338 -23.67 -4.10 23.01
C GLN A 338 -23.00 -5.31 23.64
N MET A 339 -22.13 -5.99 22.88
CA MET A 339 -21.32 -7.10 23.40
C MET A 339 -20.45 -6.64 24.57
N MET A 340 -19.72 -5.54 24.42
CA MET A 340 -18.85 -5.04 25.49
C MET A 340 -19.63 -4.52 26.70
N LEU A 341 -20.80 -3.92 26.50
CA LEU A 341 -21.68 -3.51 27.59
C LEU A 341 -22.10 -4.71 28.45
N GLU A 342 -22.45 -5.84 27.82
CA GLU A 342 -22.76 -7.09 28.52
C GLU A 342 -21.56 -7.60 29.34
N TYR A 343 -20.38 -7.65 28.73
CA TYR A 343 -19.16 -8.12 29.39
C TYR A 343 -18.79 -7.27 30.61
N LEU A 344 -18.90 -5.94 30.49
CA LEU A 344 -18.63 -5.01 31.59
C LEU A 344 -19.69 -5.13 32.70
N ASN A 345 -20.97 -5.29 32.37
CA ASN A 345 -22.05 -5.51 33.35
C ASN A 345 -21.85 -6.81 34.15
N GLU A 346 -21.20 -7.81 33.56
CA GLU A 346 -20.85 -9.08 34.21
C GLU A 346 -19.46 -9.07 34.88
N ASN A 347 -18.83 -7.89 35.00
CA ASN A 347 -17.50 -7.71 35.59
C ASN A 347 -16.43 -8.61 34.94
N VAL A 348 -16.52 -8.85 33.63
CA VAL A 348 -15.44 -9.48 32.86
C VAL A 348 -14.26 -8.49 32.80
N PRO A 349 -13.01 -8.91 33.06
CA PRO A 349 -11.87 -7.99 33.15
C PRO A 349 -11.34 -7.55 31.78
N VAL A 350 -12.22 -6.96 30.96
CA VAL A 350 -11.86 -6.27 29.72
C VAL A 350 -11.44 -4.85 30.08
N GLU A 351 -10.19 -4.49 29.80
CA GLU A 351 -9.60 -3.21 30.22
C GLU A 351 -9.44 -2.23 29.05
N GLY A 352 -9.64 -2.70 27.81
CA GLY A 352 -9.69 -1.83 26.65
C GLY A 352 -10.32 -2.47 25.42
N LEU A 353 -10.61 -1.61 24.44
CA LEU A 353 -11.16 -1.94 23.14
C LEU A 353 -10.13 -1.61 22.07
N GLY A 354 -9.73 -2.64 21.34
CA GLY A 354 -9.02 -2.54 20.08
C GLY A 354 -10.03 -2.28 18.98
N VAL A 355 -9.87 -1.15 18.30
CA VAL A 355 -10.55 -0.85 17.04
C VAL A 355 -9.49 -0.97 15.95
N GLN A 356 -9.49 -2.07 15.19
CA GLN A 356 -8.40 -2.35 14.25
C GLN A 356 -8.09 -1.15 13.36
N GLY A 357 -9.13 -0.53 12.80
CA GLY A 357 -8.96 0.68 11.99
C GLY A 357 -8.51 0.37 10.56
N HIS A 358 -8.78 -0.84 10.08
CA HIS A 358 -8.82 -1.16 8.65
C HIS A 358 -10.03 -0.46 8.01
N PHE A 359 -9.81 0.72 7.45
CA PHE A 359 -10.90 1.44 6.79
C PHE A 359 -11.31 0.77 5.47
N GLN A 360 -12.57 0.96 5.10
CA GLN A 360 -13.13 0.40 3.87
C GLN A 360 -12.29 0.76 2.64
N GLU A 361 -12.02 -0.24 1.80
CA GLU A 361 -11.11 -0.10 0.67
C GLU A 361 -11.64 0.90 -0.37
N TYR A 362 -10.74 1.75 -0.87
CA TYR A 362 -11.04 2.75 -1.91
C TYR A 362 -12.17 3.74 -1.55
N LEU A 363 -12.51 3.84 -0.26
CA LEU A 363 -13.50 4.77 0.23
C LEU A 363 -12.83 5.87 1.07
N ALA A 364 -13.27 7.10 0.88
CA ALA A 364 -12.81 8.21 1.70
C ALA A 364 -13.17 8.01 3.17
N VAL A 365 -12.19 8.24 4.03
CA VAL A 365 -12.41 8.28 5.47
C VAL A 365 -13.30 9.47 5.82
N ASP A 366 -14.29 9.26 6.68
CA ASP A 366 -15.13 10.32 7.24
C ASP A 366 -14.82 10.53 8.73
N PRO A 367 -14.03 11.57 9.07
CA PRO A 367 -13.75 11.94 10.46
C PRO A 367 -14.98 12.14 11.33
N THR A 368 -16.10 12.63 10.76
CA THR A 368 -17.34 12.88 11.51
C THR A 368 -17.96 11.57 11.96
N LEU A 369 -17.99 10.57 11.08
CA LEU A 369 -18.51 9.25 11.41
C LEU A 369 -17.56 8.49 12.34
N ILE A 370 -16.25 8.61 12.15
CA ILE A 370 -15.26 8.05 13.10
C ILE A 370 -15.53 8.61 14.49
N LEU A 371 -15.53 9.94 14.66
CA LEU A 371 -15.70 10.57 15.96
C LEU A 371 -17.02 10.14 16.62
N LYS A 372 -18.12 10.11 15.87
CA LYS A 372 -19.42 9.64 16.38
C LYS A 372 -19.38 8.19 16.87
N ARG A 373 -18.63 7.31 16.21
CA ARG A 373 -18.50 5.89 16.58
C ARG A 373 -17.58 5.72 17.79
N VAL A 374 -16.49 6.49 17.86
CA VAL A 374 -15.61 6.51 19.03
C VAL A 374 -16.34 7.10 20.23
N ASP A 375 -17.15 8.16 20.07
CA ASP A 375 -18.02 8.71 21.12
C ASP A 375 -18.92 7.62 21.69
N ARG A 376 -19.51 6.80 20.81
CA ARG A 376 -20.37 5.68 21.19
C ARG A 376 -19.60 4.64 22.01
N LEU A 377 -18.45 4.18 21.54
CA LEU A 377 -17.63 3.20 22.27
C LEU A 377 -17.09 3.77 23.59
N ALA A 378 -16.76 5.06 23.62
CA ALA A 378 -16.24 5.74 24.81
C ALA A 378 -17.23 5.79 25.98
N THR A 379 -18.54 5.65 25.74
CA THR A 379 -19.52 5.59 26.85
C THR A 379 -19.40 4.33 27.70
N LEU A 380 -18.63 3.33 27.24
CA LEU A 380 -18.29 2.14 28.03
C LEU A 380 -17.29 2.44 29.16
N GLY A 381 -16.57 3.57 29.10
CA GLY A 381 -15.68 4.02 30.18
C GLY A 381 -14.34 3.26 30.28
N ILE A 382 -13.99 2.46 29.28
CA ILE A 382 -12.71 1.74 29.16
C ILE A 382 -11.83 2.34 28.07
N ASP A 383 -10.55 1.99 28.05
CA ASP A 383 -9.59 2.54 27.09
C ASP A 383 -9.93 2.12 25.65
N VAL A 384 -9.76 3.02 24.67
CA VAL A 384 -9.88 2.68 23.25
C VAL A 384 -8.50 2.85 22.60
N VAL A 385 -8.07 1.88 21.81
CA VAL A 385 -6.81 1.91 21.07
C VAL A 385 -7.09 1.54 19.62
N MET A 386 -6.51 2.29 18.69
CA MET A 386 -6.53 1.93 17.29
C MET A 386 -5.34 1.05 16.95
N THR A 387 -5.58 -0.21 16.66
CA THR A 387 -4.59 -1.28 16.87
C THR A 387 -3.89 -1.74 15.60
N GLU A 388 -4.50 -1.54 14.43
CA GLU A 388 -4.08 -2.10 13.15
C GLU A 388 -4.40 -1.13 12.01
N PHE A 389 -4.18 0.16 12.24
CA PHE A 389 -4.56 1.20 11.31
C PHE A 389 -3.90 1.03 9.94
N ASP A 390 -4.74 1.00 8.90
CA ASP A 390 -4.32 1.33 7.55
C ASP A 390 -5.50 1.82 6.71
N VAL A 391 -5.18 2.46 5.59
CA VAL A 391 -6.14 2.89 4.57
C VAL A 391 -5.61 2.48 3.21
N GLN A 392 -6.50 2.08 2.32
CA GLN A 392 -6.13 1.55 1.01
C GLN A 392 -6.46 2.52 -0.12
N SER A 393 -5.43 3.04 -0.79
CA SER A 393 -5.57 3.75 -2.07
C SER A 393 -4.29 3.67 -2.89
N PRO A 394 -4.38 3.44 -4.22
CA PRO A 394 -3.21 3.46 -5.10
C PRO A 394 -2.67 4.87 -5.34
N ASP A 395 -3.49 5.91 -5.11
CA ASP A 395 -3.05 7.29 -5.17
C ASP A 395 -2.43 7.70 -3.83
N HIS A 396 -1.12 7.94 -3.86
CA HIS A 396 -0.33 8.34 -2.71
C HIS A 396 -0.82 9.63 -2.05
N VAL A 397 -1.32 10.61 -2.81
CA VAL A 397 -1.82 11.88 -2.26
C VAL A 397 -3.13 11.66 -1.54
N GLN A 398 -4.06 10.96 -2.19
CA GLN A 398 -5.33 10.60 -1.59
C GLN A 398 -5.15 9.75 -0.32
N ARG A 399 -4.27 8.76 -0.37
CA ARG A 399 -3.90 7.93 0.79
C ARG A 399 -3.35 8.76 1.93
N ALA A 400 -2.46 9.72 1.65
CA ALA A 400 -1.93 10.64 2.66
C ALA A 400 -3.03 11.47 3.32
N ASP A 401 -3.99 11.98 2.55
CA ASP A 401 -5.12 12.75 3.08
C ASP A 401 -6.03 11.89 3.99
N TRP A 402 -6.36 10.67 3.57
CA TRP A 402 -7.17 9.75 4.37
C TRP A 402 -6.46 9.32 5.65
N ILE A 403 -5.14 9.11 5.59
CA ILE A 403 -4.34 8.82 6.78
C ILE A 403 -4.43 9.96 7.78
N GLU A 404 -4.21 11.20 7.32
CA GLU A 404 -4.26 12.36 8.19
C GLU A 404 -5.65 12.55 8.80
N ASP A 405 -6.71 12.37 8.01
CA ASP A 405 -8.10 12.51 8.46
C ASP A 405 -8.45 11.49 9.55
N ALA A 406 -8.11 10.22 9.34
CA ALA A 406 -8.30 9.16 10.34
C ALA A 406 -7.48 9.41 11.62
N MET A 407 -6.18 9.71 11.47
CA MET A 407 -5.29 9.93 12.62
C MET A 407 -5.72 11.15 13.43
N ARG A 408 -6.11 12.25 12.79
CA ARG A 408 -6.60 13.44 13.49
C ARG A 408 -7.89 13.15 14.25
N ALA A 409 -8.86 12.47 13.63
CA ALA A 409 -10.10 12.09 14.29
C ALA A 409 -9.81 11.29 15.57
N MET A 410 -8.98 10.25 15.44
CA MET A 410 -8.66 9.34 16.53
C MET A 410 -7.81 10.00 17.61
N PHE A 411 -6.72 10.67 17.24
CA PHE A 411 -5.80 11.32 18.19
C PHE A 411 -6.48 12.47 18.96
N SER A 412 -7.47 13.14 18.35
CA SER A 412 -8.22 14.21 19.01
C SER A 412 -9.20 13.71 20.08
N HIS A 413 -9.60 12.44 20.04
CA HIS A 413 -10.64 11.91 20.90
C HIS A 413 -10.08 11.50 22.28
N PRO A 414 -10.65 11.96 23.41
CA PRO A 414 -10.08 11.75 24.75
C PRO A 414 -10.03 10.28 25.22
N ALA A 415 -10.92 9.44 24.70
CA ALA A 415 -10.91 8.00 24.98
C ALA A 415 -9.77 7.25 24.27
N MET A 416 -9.21 7.81 23.19
CA MET A 416 -8.15 7.17 22.42
C MET A 416 -6.83 7.20 23.18
N LYS A 417 -6.20 6.03 23.39
CA LYS A 417 -4.94 5.87 24.14
C LYS A 417 -3.74 5.50 23.30
N GLY A 418 -3.95 5.13 22.04
CA GLY A 418 -2.86 4.79 21.12
C GLY A 418 -3.35 4.54 19.71
N ILE A 419 -2.43 4.72 18.75
CA ILE A 419 -2.62 4.40 17.34
C ILE A 419 -1.40 3.57 16.91
N VAL A 420 -1.63 2.41 16.30
CA VAL A 420 -0.61 1.52 15.74
C VAL A 420 -0.92 1.33 14.26
N TYR A 421 0.07 1.56 13.39
CA TYR A 421 -0.08 1.41 11.94
C TYR A 421 0.32 -0.01 11.52
N TRP A 422 -0.53 -0.72 10.77
CA TRP A 422 -0.34 -2.15 10.47
C TRP A 422 0.59 -2.38 9.28
N SER A 423 0.17 -1.93 8.10
CA SER A 423 0.79 -2.28 6.82
C SER A 423 1.91 -1.31 6.40
N PHE A 424 2.82 -0.90 7.29
CA PHE A 424 3.69 0.27 7.02
C PHE A 424 4.78 0.06 5.94
N TRP A 425 5.18 -1.18 5.64
CA TRP A 425 6.30 -1.49 4.73
C TRP A 425 5.89 -2.46 3.61
N ASP A 426 6.19 -2.11 2.36
CA ASP A 426 5.83 -2.90 1.17
C ASP A 426 6.41 -4.32 1.14
N GLN A 427 7.51 -4.58 1.85
CA GLN A 427 8.13 -5.91 1.90
C GLN A 427 7.43 -6.88 2.87
N ASP A 428 6.52 -6.38 3.71
CA ASP A 428 5.85 -7.15 4.78
C ASP A 428 4.31 -7.04 4.73
N THR A 429 3.77 -6.37 3.70
CA THR A 429 2.33 -6.28 3.48
C THR A 429 1.91 -7.08 2.26
N GLN A 430 0.71 -7.68 2.32
CA GLN A 430 0.09 -8.32 1.17
C GLN A 430 -0.49 -7.30 0.17
N ASN A 431 -0.58 -6.02 0.56
CA ASN A 431 -1.17 -4.96 -0.24
C ASN A 431 -0.34 -3.67 -0.23
N VAL A 432 0.39 -3.46 -1.32
CA VAL A 432 1.21 -2.25 -1.60
C VAL A 432 0.38 -1.00 -1.91
N ASN A 433 -0.89 -0.97 -1.52
CA ASN A 433 -1.70 0.24 -1.50
C ASN A 433 -2.03 0.67 -0.06
N ARG A 434 -1.32 0.13 0.95
CA ARG A 434 -1.47 0.50 2.38
C ARG A 434 -0.19 1.00 3.08
N GLU A 435 0.96 0.85 2.43
CA GLU A 435 2.30 1.19 2.92
C GLU A 435 2.60 2.68 3.07
N LEU A 436 3.53 2.94 4.00
CA LEU A 436 4.16 4.23 4.21
C LEU A 436 5.59 4.26 3.64
N ILE A 437 6.19 3.08 3.45
CA ILE A 437 7.59 2.88 3.12
C ILE A 437 7.72 1.84 2.00
N GLN A 438 8.55 2.13 1.00
CA GLN A 438 8.82 1.27 -0.15
C GLN A 438 10.28 0.82 -0.25
N GLY A 439 10.46 -0.45 -0.61
CA GLY A 439 11.72 -1.11 -0.87
C GLY A 439 12.59 -1.35 0.36
N THR A 440 13.66 -2.12 0.15
CA THR A 440 14.69 -2.39 1.18
C THR A 440 15.55 -1.17 1.53
N ASN A 441 15.52 -0.13 0.69
CA ASN A 441 16.15 1.16 0.96
C ASN A 441 15.31 2.06 1.88
N VAL A 442 14.14 1.61 2.35
CA VAL A 442 13.28 2.32 3.30
C VAL A 442 12.86 3.70 2.76
N THR A 443 12.36 3.74 1.52
CA THR A 443 11.93 4.99 0.88
C THR A 443 10.59 5.44 1.45
N ILE A 444 10.57 6.57 2.15
CA ILE A 444 9.34 7.12 2.73
C ILE A 444 8.58 7.89 1.65
N ILE A 445 7.46 7.31 1.20
CA ILE A 445 6.57 7.90 0.19
C ILE A 445 5.61 8.93 0.80
N GLU A 446 4.86 9.66 -0.03
CA GLU A 446 3.97 10.75 0.41
C GLU A 446 3.03 10.40 1.60
N PRO A 447 2.37 9.23 1.65
CA PRO A 447 1.65 8.76 2.85
C PRO A 447 2.51 8.75 4.12
N GLY A 448 3.73 8.21 4.01
CA GLY A 448 4.70 8.18 5.10
C GLY A 448 5.19 9.58 5.48
N GLN A 449 5.43 10.46 4.51
CA GLN A 449 5.77 11.87 4.78
C GLN A 449 4.69 12.53 5.63
N ARG A 450 3.40 12.37 5.25
CA ARG A 450 2.27 12.92 6.00
C ARG A 450 2.17 12.34 7.40
N PHE A 451 2.28 11.01 7.53
CA PHE A 451 2.29 10.31 8.83
C PHE A 451 3.38 10.87 9.76
N PHE A 452 4.63 10.93 9.28
CA PHE A 452 5.75 11.42 10.09
C PHE A 452 5.65 12.91 10.38
N CYS A 453 5.10 13.73 9.49
CA CYS A 453 4.87 15.14 9.77
C CYS A 453 3.91 15.35 10.94
N LEU A 454 2.85 14.54 11.06
CA LEU A 454 1.96 14.60 12.22
C LEU A 454 2.72 14.28 13.50
N ILE A 455 3.43 13.15 13.57
CA ILE A 455 4.01 12.70 14.85
C ILE A 455 5.38 13.32 15.19
N LYS A 456 6.17 13.76 14.20
CA LYS A 456 7.53 14.32 14.39
C LYS A 456 7.61 15.83 14.25
N LYS A 457 6.58 16.50 13.72
CA LYS A 457 6.57 17.96 13.57
C LYS A 457 5.37 18.62 14.25
N GLU A 458 4.15 18.18 13.95
CA GLU A 458 2.95 18.86 14.45
C GLU A 458 2.60 18.46 15.89
N TRP A 459 2.62 17.16 16.19
CA TRP A 459 2.28 16.58 17.50
C TRP A 459 3.50 16.33 18.37
N THR A 460 4.48 17.21 18.24
CA THR A 460 5.66 17.26 19.09
C THR A 460 5.89 18.70 19.55
N THR A 461 6.56 18.87 20.69
CA THR A 461 6.83 20.20 21.24
C THR A 461 8.30 20.54 21.10
N ASN A 462 8.59 21.45 20.18
CA ASN A 462 9.93 21.99 19.97
C ASN A 462 9.93 23.50 20.28
N LEU A 463 10.71 23.90 21.29
CA LEU A 463 10.77 25.28 21.73
C LEU A 463 12.22 25.76 21.85
N THR A 464 12.53 26.90 21.23
CA THR A 464 13.76 27.64 21.49
C THR A 464 13.40 29.06 21.93
N ARG A 465 13.93 29.46 23.10
CA ARG A 465 13.68 30.77 23.71
C ARG A 465 14.95 31.31 24.38
N ASN A 466 15.10 32.62 24.37
CA ASN A 466 16.06 33.32 25.22
C ASN A 466 15.39 33.56 26.59
N LEU A 467 16.10 33.31 27.69
CA LEU A 467 15.55 33.43 29.05
C LEU A 467 15.25 34.88 29.48
N GLY A 468 15.85 35.88 28.83
CA GLY A 468 15.58 37.30 29.11
C GLY A 468 15.75 37.68 30.60
N SER A 469 14.98 38.66 31.05
CA SER A 469 14.96 39.15 32.45
C SER A 469 14.08 38.32 33.38
N ASP A 470 13.06 37.66 32.86
CA ASP A 470 11.96 37.12 33.67
C ASP A 470 12.24 35.70 34.19
N LEU A 471 13.31 35.05 33.70
CA LEU A 471 13.80 33.71 34.07
C LEU A 471 12.72 32.60 34.11
N ASN A 472 11.58 32.85 33.48
CA ASN A 472 10.44 31.96 33.41
C ASN A 472 10.12 31.66 31.95
N VAL A 473 9.87 30.39 31.63
CA VAL A 473 9.41 29.97 30.31
C VAL A 473 8.13 29.17 30.49
N PHE A 474 7.02 29.74 30.06
CA PHE A 474 5.74 29.05 29.98
C PHE A 474 5.49 28.54 28.56
N PHE A 475 5.06 27.29 28.43
CA PHE A 475 4.57 26.71 27.19
C PHE A 475 3.55 25.60 27.46
N ARG A 476 2.67 25.35 26.47
CA ARG A 476 1.83 24.15 26.44
C ARG A 476 2.53 23.10 25.58
N GLY A 477 2.73 21.90 26.13
CA GLY A 477 3.43 20.82 25.44
C GLY A 477 2.58 19.57 25.26
N PHE A 478 2.94 18.73 24.28
CA PHE A 478 2.44 17.38 24.13
C PHE A 478 2.94 16.49 25.27
N ARG A 479 2.18 15.48 25.67
CA ARG A 479 2.61 14.52 26.70
C ARG A 479 3.82 13.73 26.20
N GLY A 480 4.73 13.41 27.11
CA GLY A 480 5.92 12.63 26.77
C GLY A 480 7.16 13.10 27.50
N ASP A 481 8.31 12.58 27.05
CA ASP A 481 9.61 12.85 27.63
C ASP A 481 10.28 14.04 26.95
N TYR A 482 10.87 14.92 27.75
CA TYR A 482 11.49 16.16 27.33
C TYR A 482 12.94 16.23 27.77
N GLN A 483 13.75 16.87 26.92
CA GLN A 483 15.09 17.35 27.27
C GLN A 483 15.15 18.87 27.18
N VAL A 484 15.67 19.51 28.21
CA VAL A 484 15.95 20.95 28.24
C VAL A 484 17.44 21.16 28.06
N ILE A 485 17.83 21.71 26.91
CA ILE A 485 19.23 22.03 26.61
C ILE A 485 19.48 23.50 26.90
N ILE A 486 20.26 23.78 27.94
CA ILE A 486 20.62 25.15 28.32
C ILE A 486 21.90 25.55 27.58
N LYS A 487 21.81 26.63 26.79
CA LYS A 487 22.94 27.16 26.02
C LYS A 487 23.40 28.51 26.56
N ARG A 488 24.72 28.69 26.69
CA ARG A 488 25.37 29.99 26.98
C ARG A 488 26.14 30.44 25.76
N SER A 489 25.78 31.59 25.20
CA SER A 489 26.37 32.11 23.95
C SER A 489 26.40 31.08 22.80
N GLY A 490 25.30 30.31 22.67
CA GLY A 490 25.17 29.26 21.64
C GLY A 490 25.76 27.90 22.02
N VAL A 491 26.62 27.81 23.04
CA VAL A 491 27.24 26.55 23.48
C VAL A 491 26.35 25.85 24.50
N PRO A 492 25.95 24.58 24.30
CA PRO A 492 25.18 23.82 25.29
C PRO A 492 26.04 23.53 26.52
N ILE A 493 25.60 23.93 27.71
CA ILE A 493 26.38 23.80 28.97
C ILE A 493 25.72 22.86 30.00
N GLN A 494 24.45 22.52 29.80
CA GLN A 494 23.65 21.67 30.70
C GLN A 494 22.47 21.06 29.94
N VAL A 495 22.10 19.83 30.29
CA VAL A 495 20.92 19.12 29.80
C VAL A 495 20.17 18.59 31.02
N GLU A 496 18.86 18.82 31.06
CA GLU A 496 17.95 18.28 32.08
C GLU A 496 16.83 17.50 31.40
N SER A 497 16.26 16.50 32.07
CA SER A 497 15.15 15.69 31.53
C SER A 497 13.95 15.69 32.46
N PHE A 498 12.75 15.65 31.90
CA PHE A 498 11.50 15.49 32.64
C PHE A 498 10.42 14.84 31.76
N SER A 499 9.34 14.35 32.36
CA SER A 499 8.20 13.77 31.64
C SER A 499 6.93 14.54 31.94
N LEU A 500 6.23 15.00 30.89
CA LEU A 500 4.96 15.71 30.99
C LEU A 500 3.79 14.71 30.87
N GLY A 501 3.02 14.59 31.95
CA GLY A 501 1.83 13.73 32.03
C GLY A 501 0.53 14.44 31.68
N SER A 502 -0.58 13.96 32.27
CA SER A 502 -1.92 14.54 32.07
C SER A 502 -2.21 15.80 32.91
N SER A 503 -1.38 16.09 33.90
CA SER A 503 -1.52 17.22 34.80
C SER A 503 -0.43 18.26 34.56
N ASP A 504 -0.76 19.53 34.80
CA ASP A 504 0.22 20.61 34.76
C ASP A 504 1.35 20.37 35.76
N MET A 505 2.57 20.74 35.41
CA MET A 505 3.75 20.56 36.25
C MET A 505 4.65 21.79 36.22
N THR A 506 5.44 21.98 37.28
CA THR A 506 6.51 22.98 37.34
C THR A 506 7.86 22.29 37.43
N VAL A 507 8.78 22.63 36.53
CA VAL A 507 10.17 22.12 36.54
C VAL A 507 11.09 23.25 36.98
N ASN A 508 11.76 23.06 38.12
CA ASN A 508 12.70 24.04 38.66
C ASN A 508 14.13 23.67 38.25
N ILE A 509 14.70 24.37 37.25
CA ILE A 509 16.05 24.10 36.76
C ILE A 509 17.03 25.12 37.31
N LYS A 510 18.06 24.64 38.02
CA LYS A 510 19.18 25.46 38.46
C LYS A 510 20.28 25.49 37.39
N VAL A 511 20.48 26.63 36.75
CA VAL A 511 21.50 26.81 35.71
C VAL A 511 22.91 26.70 36.32
N ALA A 512 23.73 25.82 35.76
CA ALA A 512 25.13 25.65 36.14
C ALA A 512 25.99 26.80 35.62
N ASN A 513 26.91 27.32 36.44
CA ASN A 513 27.93 28.27 35.99
C ASN A 513 29.08 27.54 35.28
N LYS A 514 28.82 27.01 34.09
CA LYS A 514 29.80 26.34 33.23
C LYS A 514 30.03 27.12 31.94
N THR A 515 31.21 26.93 31.37
CA THR A 515 31.60 27.46 30.04
C THR A 515 32.01 26.35 29.07
N THR A 516 32.18 25.12 29.57
CA THR A 516 32.49 23.94 28.77
C THR A 516 31.22 23.32 28.19
N ALA A 517 31.31 22.76 26.99
CA ALA A 517 30.20 22.08 26.34
C ALA A 517 29.74 20.84 27.12
N ALA A 518 28.44 20.69 27.31
CA ALA A 518 27.82 19.45 27.74
C ALA A 518 27.61 18.53 26.54
N ASN A 519 27.65 17.22 26.78
CA ASN A 519 27.26 16.26 25.76
C ASN A 519 25.74 16.38 25.52
N VAL A 520 25.36 16.70 24.30
CA VAL A 520 23.95 16.74 23.88
C VAL A 520 23.72 15.47 23.07
N PRO A 521 22.73 14.63 23.44
CA PRO A 521 22.36 13.48 22.61
C PRO A 521 22.12 13.93 21.17
N GLU A 522 22.76 13.25 20.23
CA GLU A 522 22.53 13.50 18.82
C GLU A 522 21.10 13.08 18.46
N ASP A 523 20.34 14.02 17.90
CA ASP A 523 19.03 13.73 17.36
C ASP A 523 19.19 13.00 16.03
N LYS A 524 18.97 11.68 16.05
CA LYS A 524 19.05 10.80 14.87
C LYS A 524 17.69 10.61 14.20
N ASP A 525 16.69 11.39 14.59
CA ASP A 525 15.33 11.19 14.14
C ASP A 525 15.12 11.67 12.70
N TYR A 526 14.16 11.03 12.02
CA TYR A 526 13.83 11.39 10.64
C TYR A 526 13.18 12.77 10.58
N VAL A 527 13.65 13.63 9.67
CA VAL A 527 13.04 14.93 9.40
C VAL A 527 12.17 14.81 8.14
N PRO A 528 10.83 14.73 8.28
CA PRO A 528 9.94 14.57 7.15
C PRO A 528 9.84 15.83 6.31
N ARG A 529 9.60 15.64 5.00
CA ARG A 529 9.22 16.71 4.07
C ARG A 529 7.73 16.99 4.22
N CYS A 530 7.39 18.04 4.93
CA CYS A 530 6.00 18.39 5.22
C CYS A 530 5.35 19.24 4.14
N VAL A 531 5.16 18.61 2.98
CA VAL A 531 4.44 19.17 1.85
C VAL A 531 3.10 18.47 1.70
N SER A 532 2.04 19.24 1.58
CA SER A 532 0.66 18.77 1.44
C SER A 532 0.19 18.99 0.00
N HIS A 533 -0.19 17.90 -0.66
CA HIS A 533 -0.93 17.95 -1.92
C HIS A 533 -2.44 17.81 -1.70
N ARG A 534 -2.90 18.07 -0.46
CA ARG A 534 -4.30 17.88 -0.07
C ARG A 534 -5.24 18.62 -1.01
N GLY A 535 -6.34 17.97 -1.40
CA GLY A 535 -7.37 18.63 -2.22
C GLY A 535 -6.89 19.12 -3.58
N GLN A 536 -5.79 18.56 -4.10
CA GLN A 536 -5.22 18.92 -5.39
C GLN A 536 -6.23 18.73 -6.52
N LYS A 537 -6.60 19.82 -7.21
CA LYS A 537 -7.57 19.76 -8.32
C LYS A 537 -7.45 20.95 -9.28
N PRO A 538 -7.92 20.79 -10.54
CA PRO A 538 -8.12 21.93 -11.43
C PRO A 538 -9.31 22.78 -10.95
N LEU A 539 -9.17 24.09 -11.09
CA LEU A 539 -10.23 25.09 -10.88
C LEU A 539 -10.92 25.47 -12.19
N GLY A 540 -10.20 25.38 -13.31
CA GLY A 540 -10.71 25.63 -14.65
C GLY A 540 -9.63 26.13 -15.61
N LEU A 541 -10.02 26.30 -16.87
CA LEU A 541 -9.16 26.72 -17.97
C LEU A 541 -9.63 28.07 -18.52
N GLN A 542 -8.70 28.96 -18.83
CA GLN A 542 -8.98 30.20 -19.56
C GLN A 542 -7.99 30.35 -20.73
N SER A 543 -8.50 30.67 -21.91
CA SER A 543 -7.70 30.90 -23.11
C SER A 543 -8.01 32.27 -23.72
N THR A 544 -7.05 32.85 -24.43
CA THR A 544 -7.28 34.10 -25.18
C THR A 544 -7.81 33.81 -26.59
N SER A 545 -8.56 34.76 -27.14
CA SER A 545 -8.95 34.79 -28.55
C SER A 545 -8.00 35.62 -29.42
N SER A 546 -6.89 36.11 -28.86
CA SER A 546 -5.90 36.92 -29.59
C SER A 546 -5.28 36.13 -30.73
N THR A 547 -5.12 36.77 -31.89
CA THR A 547 -4.33 36.26 -33.02
C THR A 547 -2.94 36.91 -33.09
N ASN A 548 -2.62 37.83 -32.18
CA ASN A 548 -1.33 38.50 -32.14
C ASN A 548 -0.25 37.55 -31.60
N MET A 549 0.84 37.38 -32.33
CA MET A 549 1.99 36.56 -31.92
C MET A 549 2.90 37.26 -30.90
N GLN A 550 2.74 38.56 -30.69
CA GLN A 550 3.49 39.29 -29.67
C GLN A 550 2.79 39.22 -28.31
N LEU A 551 3.52 38.77 -27.29
CA LEU A 551 3.07 38.79 -25.90
C LEU A 551 2.85 40.23 -25.41
N THR A 552 1.63 40.52 -24.98
CA THR A 552 1.28 41.80 -24.36
C THR A 552 0.61 41.57 -23.02
N CYS A 553 1.05 42.28 -22.00
CA CYS A 553 0.55 42.14 -20.64
C CYS A 553 0.20 43.49 -20.04
N VAL A 554 -0.81 43.52 -19.18
CA VAL A 554 -1.21 44.70 -18.39
C VAL A 554 -1.46 44.29 -16.95
N ASN A 555 -1.12 45.17 -16.00
CA ASN A 555 -1.48 44.97 -14.59
C ASN A 555 -2.85 45.61 -14.35
N VAL A 556 -3.77 44.87 -13.73
CA VAL A 556 -5.11 45.36 -13.37
C VAL A 556 -5.27 45.24 -11.87
N GLU A 557 -5.44 46.37 -11.18
CA GLU A 557 -5.68 46.41 -9.73
C GLU A 557 -7.15 46.70 -9.43
N SER A 558 -7.66 46.09 -8.36
CA SER A 558 -8.97 46.40 -7.82
C SER A 558 -8.96 47.75 -7.08
N THR A 559 -10.14 48.27 -6.75
CA THR A 559 -10.23 49.19 -5.61
C THR A 559 -9.86 48.44 -4.32
N PRO A 560 -9.28 49.11 -3.31
CA PRO A 560 -9.06 48.52 -2.00
C PRO A 560 -10.35 47.95 -1.39
N SER A 561 -10.24 46.86 -0.64
CA SER A 561 -11.31 46.35 0.21
C SER A 561 -11.63 47.32 1.36
N GLY A 562 -12.65 47.01 2.14
CA GLY A 562 -12.78 47.56 3.49
C GLY A 562 -11.69 47.05 4.44
N GLY A 563 -11.67 47.59 5.66
CA GLY A 563 -10.68 47.27 6.70
C GLY A 563 -11.09 46.18 7.69
N ASN A 564 -12.28 45.60 7.57
CA ASN A 564 -12.73 44.52 8.44
C ASN A 564 -12.08 43.20 8.04
N GLU A 565 -12.04 42.24 8.97
CA GLU A 565 -11.66 40.88 8.64
C GLU A 565 -12.60 40.29 7.59
N ASP A 566 -12.05 39.54 6.63
CA ASP A 566 -12.76 38.93 5.51
C ASP A 566 -13.33 39.90 4.46
N ASP A 567 -13.12 41.22 4.62
CA ASP A 567 -13.37 42.17 3.53
C ASP A 567 -12.52 41.78 2.32
N VAL A 568 -13.17 41.69 1.16
CA VAL A 568 -12.59 41.15 -0.07
C VAL A 568 -12.43 42.23 -1.13
N ALA A 569 -11.30 42.23 -1.81
CA ALA A 569 -11.08 42.95 -3.05
C ALA A 569 -10.92 41.95 -4.19
N SER A 570 -11.51 42.21 -5.36
CA SER A 570 -11.50 41.26 -6.48
C SER A 570 -11.21 41.96 -7.81
N VAL A 571 -10.47 41.28 -8.69
CA VAL A 571 -10.15 41.78 -10.03
C VAL A 571 -10.07 40.62 -11.03
N THR A 572 -10.35 40.92 -12.29
CA THR A 572 -10.31 39.95 -13.39
C THR A 572 -9.72 40.58 -14.65
N CYS A 573 -9.20 39.73 -15.55
CA CYS A 573 -8.71 40.13 -16.87
C CYS A 573 -9.81 40.23 -17.95
N GLY A 574 -11.05 39.92 -17.59
CA GLY A 574 -12.15 39.77 -18.54
C GLY A 574 -11.89 38.58 -19.49
N THR A 575 -12.47 38.64 -20.69
CA THR A 575 -12.41 37.53 -21.66
C THR A 575 -11.33 37.68 -22.74
N ASP A 576 -10.81 38.90 -22.98
CA ASP A 576 -9.78 39.16 -24.02
C ASP A 576 -8.38 38.69 -23.58
N ARG A 577 -8.08 38.79 -22.27
CA ARG A 577 -6.77 38.47 -21.68
C ARG A 577 -6.91 37.35 -20.66
N VAL A 578 -5.86 36.53 -20.55
CA VAL A 578 -5.75 35.46 -19.56
C VAL A 578 -5.00 35.97 -18.34
N MET A 579 -5.48 35.63 -17.14
CA MET A 579 -4.77 35.93 -15.90
C MET A 579 -3.57 35.00 -15.74
N THR A 580 -2.36 35.55 -15.77
CA THR A 580 -1.11 34.80 -15.64
C THR A 580 -0.50 34.94 -14.24
N GLY A 581 -0.93 35.93 -13.46
CA GLY A 581 -0.53 36.11 -12.07
C GLY A 581 -1.65 36.74 -11.24
N CYS A 582 -1.78 36.30 -9.99
CA CYS A 582 -2.67 36.89 -8.99
C CYS A 582 -1.84 37.18 -7.74
N THR A 583 -1.83 38.42 -7.32
CA THR A 583 -1.11 38.87 -6.13
C THR A 583 -1.95 39.86 -5.35
N SER A 584 -1.54 40.16 -4.14
CA SER A 584 -2.18 41.20 -3.34
C SER A 584 -1.19 41.87 -2.40
N TYR A 585 -1.56 43.07 -1.98
CA TYR A 585 -0.86 43.83 -0.97
C TYR A 585 -1.84 44.53 -0.03
N GLN A 586 -1.43 44.73 1.21
CA GLN A 586 -2.18 45.51 2.18
C GLN A 586 -1.80 46.99 2.01
N ASN A 587 -2.79 47.91 2.00
CA ASN A 587 -2.55 49.29 1.56
C ASN A 587 -1.69 50.14 2.51
N ALA A 588 -1.55 49.72 3.77
CA ALA A 588 -0.61 50.26 4.75
C ALA A 588 0.69 49.43 4.85
N MET A 589 0.91 48.49 3.92
CA MET A 589 2.05 47.57 3.87
C MET A 589 2.22 46.73 5.14
N LEU A 590 1.10 46.30 5.75
CA LEU A 590 1.09 45.47 6.96
C LEU A 590 0.94 43.98 6.63
N TRP A 591 1.46 43.13 7.52
CA TRP A 591 1.38 41.67 7.41
C TRP A 591 -0.01 41.06 7.66
N THR A 592 -0.99 41.87 8.07
CA THR A 592 -2.32 41.44 8.56
C THR A 592 -3.28 40.94 7.48
N ARG A 593 -2.79 40.56 6.30
CA ARG A 593 -3.61 40.06 5.18
C ARG A 593 -3.73 38.54 5.19
N LYS A 594 -4.84 38.01 4.69
CA LYS A 594 -5.10 36.56 4.60
C LYS A 594 -4.52 35.92 3.35
N GLY A 595 -4.24 36.71 2.32
CA GLY A 595 -3.78 36.15 1.05
C GLY A 595 -4.61 36.55 -0.14
N GLU A 596 -4.34 35.84 -1.21
CA GLU A 596 -5.06 35.93 -2.46
C GLU A 596 -5.47 34.53 -2.92
N GLN A 597 -6.71 34.40 -3.35
CA GLN A 597 -7.26 33.19 -3.95
C GLN A 597 -7.47 33.39 -5.44
N VAL A 598 -7.25 32.34 -6.20
CA VAL A 598 -7.71 32.25 -7.58
C VAL A 598 -9.02 31.46 -7.60
N THR A 599 -10.06 32.02 -8.21
CA THR A 599 -11.35 31.36 -8.45
C THR A 599 -11.75 31.49 -9.90
N ILE A 600 -12.54 30.56 -10.43
CA ILE A 600 -13.12 30.67 -11.78
C ILE A 600 -14.61 31.01 -11.66
N GLU A 601 -15.00 32.16 -12.22
CA GLU A 601 -16.39 32.63 -12.25
C GLU A 601 -16.81 32.82 -13.70
N ASN A 602 -17.87 32.11 -14.13
CA ASN A 602 -18.35 32.14 -15.51
C ASN A 602 -17.26 31.89 -16.57
N GLY A 603 -16.32 30.98 -16.28
CA GLY A 603 -15.20 30.64 -17.16
C GLY A 603 -14.04 31.64 -17.19
N VAL A 604 -14.07 32.66 -16.32
CA VAL A 604 -13.03 33.68 -16.22
C VAL A 604 -12.35 33.59 -14.86
N ALA A 605 -11.02 33.67 -14.85
CA ALA A 605 -10.27 33.69 -13.60
C ALA A 605 -10.41 35.04 -12.87
N VAL A 606 -10.61 34.96 -11.56
CA VAL A 606 -10.78 36.10 -10.65
C VAL A 606 -9.73 35.98 -9.54
N CYS A 607 -8.96 37.04 -9.35
CA CYS A 607 -8.03 37.19 -8.24
C CYS A 607 -8.75 37.87 -7.07
N LYS A 608 -8.86 37.18 -5.94
CA LYS A 608 -9.54 37.67 -4.73
C LYS A 608 -8.56 37.85 -3.58
N ALA A 609 -8.34 39.07 -3.14
CA ALA A 609 -7.52 39.39 -1.97
C ALA A 609 -8.41 39.54 -0.74
N TYR A 610 -8.00 38.93 0.37
CA TYR A 610 -8.76 38.96 1.63
C TYR A 610 -8.00 39.71 2.72
N ASN A 611 -8.69 40.66 3.35
CA ASN A 611 -8.18 41.37 4.50
C ASN A 611 -8.26 40.49 5.76
N GLY A 612 -7.26 40.60 6.64
CA GLY A 612 -7.26 39.90 7.92
C GLY A 612 -7.63 40.80 9.09
N ARG A 613 -7.80 40.17 10.25
CA ARG A 613 -8.06 40.88 11.51
C ARG A 613 -6.97 41.91 11.85
N ASN A 614 -7.36 42.93 12.60
CA ASN A 614 -6.47 44.01 13.08
C ASN A 614 -5.75 44.78 11.95
N SER A 615 -6.32 44.78 10.74
CA SER A 615 -5.79 45.51 9.61
C SER A 615 -6.32 46.95 9.60
N SER A 616 -5.43 47.93 9.62
CA SER A 616 -5.82 49.36 9.64
C SER A 616 -6.19 49.92 8.26
N ALA A 617 -6.02 49.13 7.19
CA ALA A 617 -6.40 49.48 5.83
C ALA A 617 -6.81 48.20 5.06
N GLY A 618 -7.59 48.37 3.99
CA GLY A 618 -7.98 47.25 3.15
C GLY A 618 -6.82 46.66 2.36
N VAL A 619 -7.10 45.57 1.66
CA VAL A 619 -6.18 44.92 0.71
C VAL A 619 -6.55 45.29 -0.73
N THR A 620 -5.56 45.26 -1.61
CA THR A 620 -5.76 45.43 -3.07
C THR A 620 -5.41 44.13 -3.77
N ALA A 621 -6.31 43.64 -4.61
CA ALA A 621 -6.05 42.51 -5.50
C ALA A 621 -5.44 43.02 -6.81
N ALA A 622 -4.44 42.32 -7.32
CA ALA A 622 -3.78 42.65 -8.58
C ALA A 622 -3.69 41.41 -9.48
N ALA A 623 -4.27 41.51 -10.67
CA ALA A 623 -4.20 40.49 -11.70
C ALA A 623 -3.24 40.94 -12.81
N ARG A 624 -2.31 40.06 -13.16
CA ARG A 624 -1.47 40.23 -14.35
C ARG A 624 -2.17 39.59 -15.54
N CYS A 625 -2.52 40.40 -16.53
CA CYS A 625 -3.40 40.03 -17.63
C CYS A 625 -2.66 40.04 -18.97
N CYS A 626 -2.38 38.86 -19.51
CA CYS A 626 -1.59 38.68 -20.72
C CYS A 626 -2.43 38.16 -21.89
N LYS A 627 -2.01 38.47 -23.12
CA LYS A 627 -2.54 37.86 -24.34
C LYS A 627 -1.44 37.69 -25.38
N VAL A 628 -1.46 36.52 -26.01
CA VAL A 628 -0.67 36.12 -27.19
C VAL A 628 -1.39 34.95 -27.85
N SER A 629 -1.22 34.78 -29.16
CA SER A 629 -1.88 33.73 -29.94
C SER A 629 -1.63 32.35 -29.35
N GLY A 630 -2.70 31.66 -28.95
CA GLY A 630 -2.63 30.31 -28.39
C GLY A 630 -2.36 30.24 -26.88
N LEU A 631 -2.32 31.37 -26.16
CA LEU A 631 -2.19 31.36 -24.70
C LEU A 631 -3.40 30.73 -24.02
N SER A 632 -3.13 29.69 -23.22
CA SER A 632 -4.11 29.01 -22.40
C SER A 632 -3.53 28.74 -21.01
N CYS A 633 -4.27 29.02 -19.95
CA CYS A 633 -3.87 28.76 -18.58
C CYS A 633 -4.91 27.90 -17.85
N GLU A 634 -4.43 26.79 -17.28
CA GLU A 634 -5.15 25.99 -16.30
C GLU A 634 -4.81 26.50 -14.91
N PHE A 635 -5.82 26.73 -14.08
CA PHE A 635 -5.62 27.11 -12.69
C PHE A 635 -5.82 25.89 -11.81
N ARG A 636 -4.92 25.68 -10.86
CA ARG A 636 -4.97 24.52 -9.96
C ARG A 636 -4.78 24.97 -8.53
N VAL A 637 -5.29 24.19 -7.60
CA VAL A 637 -5.23 24.46 -6.16
C VAL A 637 -4.74 23.22 -5.42
N ALA A 638 -4.01 23.41 -4.34
CA ALA A 638 -3.69 22.38 -3.35
C ALA A 638 -3.56 22.99 -1.95
N GLY A 639 -3.83 22.18 -0.94
CA GLY A 639 -3.81 22.55 0.46
C GLY A 639 -5.17 22.38 1.16
N PRO A 640 -5.25 22.77 2.44
CA PRO A 640 -4.22 23.50 3.17
C PRO A 640 -2.98 22.66 3.51
N SER A 641 -1.87 23.36 3.79
CA SER A 641 -0.71 22.80 4.47
C SER A 641 -1.05 22.44 5.92
N LEU A 642 -0.14 21.72 6.59
CA LEU A 642 -0.25 21.50 8.04
C LEU A 642 -0.16 22.84 8.79
N THR A 643 -0.61 22.83 10.04
CA THR A 643 -0.93 24.08 10.77
C THR A 643 0.24 24.69 11.55
N PHE A 644 1.49 24.35 11.18
CA PHE A 644 2.70 24.85 11.82
C PHE A 644 3.63 25.58 10.83
N GLY A 645 4.49 26.45 11.36
CA GLY A 645 5.41 27.25 10.55
C GLY A 645 6.39 26.39 9.73
N GLY A 646 6.49 26.66 8.43
CA GLY A 646 7.32 25.90 7.49
C GLY A 646 6.61 24.70 6.86
N ALA A 647 5.37 24.38 7.24
CA ALA A 647 4.58 23.38 6.52
C ALA A 647 4.10 23.92 5.18
N GLN A 648 4.16 23.10 4.13
CA GLN A 648 3.96 23.55 2.76
C GLN A 648 2.71 22.92 2.14
N ALA A 649 2.08 23.63 1.22
CA ALA A 649 1.08 23.10 0.28
C ALA A 649 1.63 23.28 -1.14
N GLU A 650 1.48 22.27 -2.00
CA GLU A 650 2.10 22.27 -3.33
C GLU A 650 1.07 21.97 -4.42
N ALA A 651 0.81 22.95 -5.29
CA ALA A 651 -0.12 22.84 -6.41
C ALA A 651 0.64 22.54 -7.71
N LEU A 652 0.65 21.27 -8.11
CA LEU A 652 1.34 20.77 -9.31
C LEU A 652 0.66 21.20 -10.61
N CYS A 653 1.44 21.65 -11.59
CA CYS A 653 0.97 21.87 -12.97
C CYS A 653 0.92 20.59 -13.79
N SER A 654 0.09 20.58 -14.82
CA SER A 654 -0.02 19.48 -15.79
C SER A 654 1.24 19.41 -16.68
N THR A 655 1.62 18.21 -17.14
CA THR A 655 2.91 17.92 -17.82
C THR A 655 3.23 18.79 -19.04
N ASN A 656 2.22 19.39 -19.69
CA ASN A 656 2.38 20.20 -20.92
C ASN A 656 2.15 21.71 -20.67
N THR A 657 2.25 22.14 -19.42
CA THR A 657 2.07 23.55 -19.04
C THR A 657 3.26 24.01 -18.23
N LEU A 658 3.59 25.29 -18.33
CA LEU A 658 4.60 25.96 -17.50
C LEU A 658 3.92 26.62 -16.32
N LEU A 659 4.47 26.46 -15.13
CA LEU A 659 4.09 27.28 -13.99
C LEU A 659 4.45 28.74 -14.28
N ILE A 660 3.43 29.59 -14.41
CA ILE A 660 3.61 31.03 -14.62
C ILE A 660 3.35 31.83 -13.36
N GLY A 661 2.28 31.50 -12.63
CA GLY A 661 1.80 32.28 -11.50
C GLY A 661 1.70 31.46 -10.22
N CYS A 662 2.03 32.11 -9.11
CA CYS A 662 1.95 31.57 -7.76
C CYS A 662 1.17 32.49 -6.85
N SER A 663 0.20 31.94 -6.14
CA SER A 663 -0.63 32.67 -5.20
C SER A 663 -0.85 31.85 -3.92
N SER A 664 -1.03 32.52 -2.79
CA SER A 664 -1.24 31.86 -1.50
C SER A 664 -2.39 32.48 -0.71
N TYR A 665 -3.12 31.63 -0.01
CA TYR A 665 -4.18 32.03 0.91
C TYR A 665 -4.15 31.23 2.20
N SER A 666 -4.45 31.87 3.31
CA SER A 666 -4.75 31.21 4.59
C SER A 666 -6.00 31.83 5.19
N LYS A 667 -6.81 31.05 5.92
CA LYS A 667 -8.03 31.54 6.59
C LYS A 667 -7.71 32.61 7.65
N TYR A 668 -6.50 32.57 8.19
CA TYR A 668 -5.96 33.54 9.14
C TYR A 668 -4.64 34.10 8.59
N PRO A 669 -4.13 35.26 9.07
CA PRO A 669 -2.93 35.91 8.53
C PRO A 669 -1.62 35.19 8.93
N ASP A 670 -1.57 33.88 8.70
CA ASP A 670 -0.60 32.91 9.20
C ASP A 670 0.16 32.27 8.02
N MET A 671 0.42 33.01 6.94
CA MET A 671 1.08 32.49 5.73
C MET A 671 2.40 33.20 5.44
N ASN A 672 3.32 32.47 4.82
CA ASN A 672 4.64 32.97 4.41
C ASN A 672 4.68 33.40 2.94
N GLY A 673 3.55 33.34 2.22
CA GLY A 673 3.51 33.58 0.77
C GLY A 673 3.74 32.31 -0.04
N ALA A 674 4.06 32.48 -1.31
CA ALA A 674 4.26 31.37 -2.24
C ALA A 674 5.47 31.59 -3.18
N TYR A 675 6.08 30.48 -3.59
CA TYR A 675 7.20 30.44 -4.51
C TYR A 675 7.07 29.30 -5.52
N ALA A 676 7.76 29.43 -6.65
CA ALA A 676 7.83 28.42 -7.70
C ALA A 676 8.82 27.31 -7.33
N ASN A 677 8.42 26.06 -7.52
CA ASN A 677 9.32 24.90 -7.50
C ASN A 677 9.51 24.41 -8.94
N ASP A 678 10.57 24.91 -9.59
CA ASP A 678 10.87 24.66 -11.00
C ASP A 678 11.11 23.18 -11.31
N THR A 679 11.62 22.42 -10.33
CA THR A 679 11.90 20.98 -10.52
C THR A 679 10.61 20.17 -10.60
N ALA A 680 9.62 20.53 -9.78
CA ALA A 680 8.31 19.87 -9.76
C ALA A 680 7.27 20.55 -10.67
N ASN A 681 7.61 21.68 -11.29
CA ASN A 681 6.68 22.52 -12.06
C ASN A 681 5.40 22.82 -11.25
N SER A 682 5.57 23.37 -10.05
CA SER A 682 4.50 23.54 -9.06
C SER A 682 4.60 24.83 -8.27
N CYS A 683 3.46 25.29 -7.76
CA CYS A 683 3.44 26.40 -6.82
C CYS A 683 3.44 25.89 -5.38
N VAL A 684 4.37 26.38 -4.56
CA VAL A 684 4.45 26.05 -3.13
C VAL A 684 4.02 27.24 -2.29
N ALA A 685 2.97 27.07 -1.49
CA ALA A 685 2.58 28.01 -0.45
C ALA A 685 3.03 27.49 0.91
N GLU A 686 3.66 28.35 1.71
CA GLU A 686 4.17 27.96 3.03
C GLU A 686 3.32 28.56 4.16
N GLY A 687 3.03 27.73 5.16
CA GLY A 687 2.40 28.11 6.41
C GLY A 687 3.38 28.89 7.28
N GLY A 688 2.93 30.02 7.80
CA GLY A 688 3.63 30.80 8.80
C GLY A 688 3.36 30.32 10.22
N ASN A 689 3.97 31.01 11.18
CA ASN A 689 3.65 30.78 12.58
C ASN A 689 2.24 31.30 12.88
N PRO A 690 1.40 30.53 13.60
CA PRO A 690 0.07 30.99 13.97
C PRO A 690 0.10 32.32 14.71
N VAL A 691 -0.74 33.25 14.28
CA VAL A 691 -0.85 34.58 14.91
C VAL A 691 -1.62 34.52 16.22
N SER A 692 -2.46 33.51 16.38
CA SER A 692 -3.25 33.26 17.59
C SER A 692 -2.76 32.03 18.34
N THR A 693 -2.88 32.11 19.67
CA THR A 693 -2.67 30.96 20.55
C THR A 693 -3.86 30.00 20.55
N ASN A 694 -5.02 30.41 20.01
CA ASN A 694 -6.20 29.57 19.85
C ASN A 694 -5.97 28.50 18.75
N PRO A 695 -5.95 27.20 19.09
CA PRO A 695 -5.73 26.14 18.10
C PRO A 695 -6.81 26.08 17.01
N ALA A 696 -8.05 26.50 17.30
CA ALA A 696 -9.14 26.52 16.32
C ALA A 696 -8.93 27.58 15.21
N GLU A 697 -7.97 28.48 15.40
CA GLU A 697 -7.63 29.54 14.46
C GLU A 697 -6.37 29.22 13.66
N ARG A 698 -5.95 27.95 13.59
CA ARG A 698 -4.86 27.53 12.71
C ARG A 698 -5.43 26.88 11.46
N SER A 699 -5.03 27.35 10.28
CA SER A 699 -5.62 26.89 9.01
C SER A 699 -4.63 26.38 7.98
N GLY A 700 -3.33 26.62 8.16
CA GLY A 700 -2.34 26.36 7.11
C GLY A 700 -2.55 27.23 5.86
N SER A 701 -1.68 27.06 4.88
CA SER A 701 -1.67 27.82 3.62
C SER A 701 -2.19 26.96 2.47
N VAL A 702 -2.92 27.56 1.55
CA VAL A 702 -3.41 26.99 0.31
C VAL A 702 -2.62 27.60 -0.85
N ALA A 703 -2.11 26.76 -1.74
CA ALA A 703 -1.37 27.15 -2.93
C ALA A 703 -2.30 27.18 -4.15
N TYR A 704 -2.12 28.19 -5.00
CA TYR A 704 -2.76 28.26 -6.31
C TYR A 704 -1.69 28.44 -7.37
N SER A 705 -1.74 27.61 -8.41
CA SER A 705 -0.87 27.72 -9.58
C SER A 705 -1.65 28.18 -10.81
N ALA A 706 -1.04 29.07 -11.58
CA ALA A 706 -1.45 29.38 -12.95
C ALA A 706 -0.50 28.67 -13.91
N CYS A 707 -0.99 27.61 -14.53
CA CYS A 707 -0.23 26.67 -15.36
C CYS A 707 -0.57 26.92 -16.83
N CYS A 708 0.33 27.55 -17.58
CA CYS A 708 0.01 28.06 -18.90
C CYS A 708 0.83 27.41 -20.02
N SER A 709 0.26 27.41 -21.22
CA SER A 709 0.93 26.99 -22.45
C SER A 709 0.61 27.95 -23.59
N CYS A 710 1.55 28.08 -24.51
CA CYS A 710 1.48 28.85 -25.75
C CYS A 710 2.59 28.35 -26.68
N PRO A 711 2.42 28.39 -28.01
CA PRO A 711 3.51 28.09 -28.95
C PRO A 711 4.77 28.92 -28.64
N ASP A 712 5.92 28.25 -28.64
CA ASP A 712 7.27 28.83 -28.48
C ASP A 712 7.52 29.65 -27.20
N MET A 713 6.61 29.61 -26.23
CA MET A 713 6.73 30.35 -24.98
C MET A 713 7.80 29.75 -24.08
N SER A 714 8.76 30.58 -23.67
CA SER A 714 9.80 30.23 -22.70
C SER A 714 9.75 31.19 -21.54
N CYS A 715 9.81 30.67 -20.31
CA CYS A 715 9.64 31.44 -19.08
C CYS A 715 10.78 31.16 -18.10
N THR A 716 11.14 32.18 -17.32
CA THR A 716 12.12 32.08 -16.23
C THR A 716 11.63 32.84 -15.00
N HIS A 717 11.91 32.31 -13.81
CA HIS A 717 11.65 32.99 -12.55
C HIS A 717 12.87 33.79 -12.13
N VAL A 718 12.68 35.07 -11.85
CA VAL A 718 13.75 36.00 -11.43
C VAL A 718 13.39 36.55 -10.07
N SER A 719 14.23 36.27 -9.07
CA SER A 719 13.99 36.68 -7.69
C SER A 719 14.94 37.78 -7.24
N SER A 720 14.44 38.66 -6.38
CA SER A 720 15.25 39.67 -5.72
C SER A 720 16.13 39.08 -4.61
N LEU A 721 17.06 39.88 -4.09
CA LEU A 721 17.58 39.65 -2.74
C LEU A 721 16.46 39.82 -1.70
N PRO A 722 16.59 39.28 -0.48
CA PRO A 722 15.67 39.60 0.60
C PRO A 722 15.71 41.09 0.94
N THR A 723 14.57 41.67 1.32
CA THR A 723 14.52 43.01 1.91
C THR A 723 15.38 43.13 3.17
N THR A 724 15.63 44.37 3.59
CA THR A 724 15.98 44.66 4.98
C THR A 724 14.82 44.31 5.93
N LEU A 725 15.06 44.35 7.24
CA LEU A 725 14.13 43.83 8.26
C LEU A 725 13.16 44.88 8.84
N GLY A 726 13.15 46.12 8.30
CA GLY A 726 12.28 47.20 8.75
C GLY A 726 10.90 47.11 8.11
N ALA A 727 9.86 47.41 8.89
CA ALA A 727 8.50 47.49 8.37
C ALA A 727 8.39 48.54 7.25
N GLY A 728 7.75 48.19 6.14
CA GLY A 728 7.62 49.04 4.96
C GLY A 728 8.80 49.00 3.99
N ASP A 729 9.95 48.40 4.37
CA ASP A 729 11.05 48.16 3.45
C ASP A 729 10.58 47.29 2.28
N TYR A 730 11.06 47.56 1.08
CA TYR A 730 10.72 46.78 -0.10
C TYR A 730 11.96 46.42 -0.91
N GLN A 731 11.84 45.33 -1.66
CA GLN A 731 12.80 44.96 -2.68
C GLN A 731 12.04 44.66 -3.97
N GLY A 732 12.62 45.12 -5.08
CA GLY A 732 12.07 44.91 -6.42
C GLY A 732 12.94 44.01 -7.28
N VAL A 733 12.31 43.43 -8.31
CA VAL A 733 12.96 42.70 -9.40
C VAL A 733 12.29 43.02 -10.73
N THR A 734 13.10 43.16 -11.78
CA THR A 734 12.66 43.43 -13.15
C THR A 734 13.03 42.26 -14.05
N CYS A 735 12.31 42.10 -15.15
CA CYS A 735 12.61 41.06 -16.12
C CYS A 735 13.86 41.35 -16.96
N PRO A 736 14.59 40.32 -17.43
CA PRO A 736 15.69 40.47 -18.38
C PRO A 736 15.25 41.13 -19.69
N PHE A 737 16.22 41.69 -20.42
CA PHE A 737 15.97 42.29 -21.73
C PHE A 737 15.28 41.30 -22.69
N ASN A 738 14.31 41.78 -23.49
CA ASN A 738 13.46 40.99 -24.41
C ASN A 738 12.50 39.98 -23.75
N THR A 739 12.23 40.07 -22.45
CA THR A 739 11.19 39.28 -21.80
C THR A 739 10.13 40.18 -21.19
N SER A 740 8.88 39.71 -21.11
CA SER A 740 7.76 40.43 -20.50
C SER A 740 7.42 39.82 -19.14
N MET A 741 7.16 40.66 -18.14
CA MET A 741 6.70 40.20 -16.83
C MET A 741 5.26 39.69 -16.95
N VAL A 742 5.06 38.40 -16.64
CA VAL A 742 3.75 37.74 -16.72
C VAL A 742 3.19 37.41 -15.33
N SER A 743 4.00 37.49 -14.28
CA SER A 743 3.55 37.31 -12.89
C SER A 743 4.49 38.02 -11.92
N CYS A 744 3.97 38.35 -10.73
CA CYS A 744 4.70 38.91 -9.60
C CYS A 744 4.17 38.28 -8.30
N ASN A 745 5.03 37.53 -7.60
CA ASN A 745 4.71 36.90 -6.32
C ASN A 745 5.78 37.26 -5.27
N TYR A 746 5.57 36.79 -4.04
CA TYR A 746 6.50 37.02 -2.93
C TYR A 746 6.56 35.81 -2.01
N PHE A 747 7.69 35.70 -1.32
CA PHE A 747 7.91 34.71 -0.27
C PHE A 747 8.61 35.33 0.92
N ALA A 748 8.12 35.03 2.12
CA ALA A 748 8.54 35.60 3.39
C ALA A 748 8.76 34.46 4.39
N PRO A 749 9.98 33.90 4.50
CA PRO A 749 10.28 32.74 5.33
C PRO A 749 9.89 32.88 6.82
N ASN A 750 9.71 34.11 7.30
CA ASN A 750 9.33 34.42 8.68
C ASN A 750 7.91 35.02 8.82
N GLY A 751 7.09 35.03 7.76
CA GLY A 751 5.64 35.29 7.84
C GLY A 751 5.20 36.74 8.03
N ARG A 752 6.05 37.72 7.74
CA ARG A 752 5.77 39.15 7.93
C ARG A 752 5.84 39.93 6.62
N SER A 753 4.98 39.62 5.66
CA SER A 753 4.93 40.31 4.36
C SER A 753 3.69 41.19 4.21
N GLY A 754 3.88 42.42 3.73
CA GLY A 754 2.80 43.30 3.28
C GLY A 754 2.19 42.88 1.95
N GLY A 755 2.76 41.86 1.29
CA GLY A 755 2.38 41.39 -0.04
C GLY A 755 3.27 41.95 -1.15
N ALA A 756 2.80 41.84 -2.39
CA ALA A 756 3.54 42.32 -3.56
C ALA A 756 2.62 42.97 -4.60
N ARG A 757 3.24 43.79 -5.47
CA ARG A 757 2.59 44.45 -6.61
C ARG A 757 3.58 44.76 -7.71
N ILE A 758 3.06 44.90 -8.92
CA ILE A 758 3.81 45.42 -10.07
C ILE A 758 3.71 46.94 -10.06
N VAL A 759 4.85 47.62 -10.14
CA VAL A 759 4.93 49.07 -10.29
C VAL A 759 5.59 49.37 -11.62
N GLU A 760 4.92 50.15 -12.46
CA GLU A 760 5.47 50.61 -13.73
C GLU A 760 6.05 52.01 -13.56
N THR A 761 7.31 52.20 -13.93
CA THR A 761 7.99 53.52 -13.93
C THR A 761 8.71 53.69 -15.26
N ASN A 762 8.35 54.73 -16.03
CA ASN A 762 8.93 55.01 -17.35
C ASN A 762 8.91 53.81 -18.32
N GLY A 763 7.84 53.01 -18.31
CA GLY A 763 7.69 51.83 -19.16
C GLY A 763 8.47 50.59 -18.70
N VAL A 764 9.10 50.63 -17.52
CA VAL A 764 9.76 49.47 -16.90
C VAL A 764 8.89 48.95 -15.77
N GLU A 765 8.58 47.66 -15.81
CA GLU A 765 7.79 46.97 -14.78
C GLU A 765 8.71 46.35 -13.73
N GLU A 766 8.42 46.66 -12.46
CA GLU A 766 9.14 46.14 -11.30
C GLU A 766 8.17 45.41 -10.37
N CYS A 767 8.44 44.15 -10.08
CA CYS A 767 7.72 43.37 -9.07
C CYS A 767 8.30 43.73 -7.70
N ARG A 768 7.53 44.41 -6.86
CA ARG A 768 7.95 44.84 -5.51
C ARG A 768 7.24 44.02 -4.44
N ALA A 769 8.01 43.47 -3.50
CA ALA A 769 7.48 42.85 -2.29
C ALA A 769 7.88 43.65 -1.04
N TYR A 770 6.97 43.73 -0.07
CA TYR A 770 7.07 44.63 1.07
C TYR A 770 7.17 43.89 2.40
N MET A 771 8.04 44.35 3.29
CA MET A 771 8.06 43.95 4.69
C MET A 771 6.81 44.43 5.40
N GLY A 772 6.08 43.49 5.98
CA GLY A 772 4.84 43.74 6.70
C GLY A 772 5.03 44.13 8.17
N ASP A 773 6.18 43.81 8.76
CA ASP A 773 6.51 44.06 10.17
C ASP A 773 8.03 44.22 10.37
N ASN A 774 8.43 44.71 11.53
CA ASN A 774 9.83 44.69 11.96
C ASN A 774 10.22 43.28 12.42
N LEU A 775 11.34 42.77 11.90
CA LEU A 775 11.88 41.48 12.30
C LEU A 775 13.18 41.61 13.12
N SER A 776 13.40 40.64 14.01
CA SER A 776 14.61 40.56 14.82
C SER A 776 15.85 40.19 13.99
N ALA A 777 17.03 40.57 14.47
CA ALA A 777 18.29 40.13 13.88
C ALA A 777 18.37 38.59 13.80
N GLY A 778 18.79 38.06 12.64
CA GLY A 778 18.80 36.62 12.34
C GLY A 778 17.60 36.12 11.52
N SER A 779 16.58 36.96 11.31
CA SER A 779 15.49 36.69 10.37
C SER A 779 15.89 36.98 8.92
N ARG A 780 15.08 36.48 7.97
CA ARG A 780 15.17 36.80 6.53
C ARG A 780 14.01 37.72 6.13
N GLY A 781 14.33 38.75 5.35
CA GLY A 781 13.35 39.64 4.74
C GLY A 781 12.52 38.97 3.63
N VAL A 782 11.59 39.73 3.07
CA VAL A 782 10.70 39.27 1.99
C VAL A 782 11.46 39.23 0.66
N ILE A 783 11.16 38.24 -0.18
CA ILE A 783 11.71 38.09 -1.53
C ILE A 783 10.59 38.35 -2.54
N ALA A 784 10.85 39.21 -3.53
CA ALA A 784 9.99 39.37 -4.69
C ALA A 784 10.43 38.43 -5.81
N THR A 785 9.49 37.83 -6.52
CA THR A 785 9.78 36.99 -7.69
C THR A 785 8.91 37.42 -8.86
N ALA A 786 9.54 37.72 -9.99
CA ALA A 786 8.89 37.94 -11.26
C ALA A 786 9.00 36.69 -12.14
N THR A 787 7.92 36.30 -12.81
CA THR A 787 7.99 35.35 -13.92
C THR A 787 8.09 36.14 -15.22
N CYS A 788 9.11 35.84 -16.01
CA CYS A 788 9.47 36.56 -17.22
C CYS A 788 9.43 35.62 -18.42
N CYS A 789 8.57 35.92 -19.40
CA CYS A 789 8.40 35.07 -20.59
C CYS A 789 8.68 35.83 -21.88
N MET A 790 9.09 35.09 -22.92
CA MET A 790 9.26 35.56 -24.30
C MET A 790 8.32 34.83 -25.25
#